data_AF-A0AAP2Q5H7-F1
#
_entry.id   AF-A0AAP2Q5H7-F1
#
_cell.length_a   1.000
_cell.length_b   1.000
_cell.length_c   1.000
_cell.angle_alpha   90.00
_cell.angle_beta   90.00
_cell.angle_gamma   90.00
#
_symmetry.space_group_name_H-M   'P 1'
#
loop_
_entity.id
_entity.type
_entity.pdbx_description
1 polymer ?
#
loop_
_entity_poly.entity_id
_entity_poly.type
_entity_poly.pdbx_seq_one_letter_code
_entity_poly.pdbx_strand_id
1 'polypeptide(L)'
;MRLLAFAILVACVQSVCAQSILKDPKELSVLLNEIVVTGTGTEHYLKDAPVQTEVITGKALDSYQGRSMQDILEGLNASITFNPSDMGSGIQMNGLGNDYILILINGKRINGDTGGQNDLSIINPANIERIEIVKGAASSLYGSDAIAGVINIITKKNRDKVSLSNTTRVGSYGDILESVQIGFGHKRVNSTTSLSTTHTDGWRNTTQEWDHHEVMDGTVTRTVNRSTNFTLRENLTYKVNDRLSLSADGSFYQKWNYRPHGAFKYYTYDQFYRNFDVAGGAKYALGGQNFLSVDLTYGNYSYFYNYHHKDVTNFFDPETGLRITRYPGEHILETSQQRFLGQAKSVFHLGENNILSAGLEYQYDHLKSPRRIENGKASVFTASAYVQDEWNPTDRLNVTVGGRFVVHQEFGATFTPKVSAMYKLGDFNIRATYSNGFKAPTLKELHDDYITQIGGGPWKHYYGNKDLKPQKSNYYSASVEYHASNLQITVTGFYNRIKNMIALTEIPTSAEDRLDEIEASMQHKNLSKARSFGGDISLTYQILSSLAIGGGYSYTDAKAQYTDDPADPNYMLYTPINGTSFHNANWKLAWNHAWKKYKLDVTLFGRYQSTRFYITDGDGKSYQLWRLNTRHNVLKKKKWNLDINVGIDNIFDYVDRTPFGRHRGTTSPGRTWYASFIVKFQNKHKL
;
A
#
# COMPACT_ATOMS: atom_id res chain seq x y z
N MET A 1 -54.97 4.42 5.49
CA MET A 1 -54.47 3.73 4.27
C MET A 1 -52.96 3.87 4.15
N ARG A 2 -52.18 3.15 4.96
CA ARG A 2 -50.71 2.97 4.85
C ARG A 2 -50.38 1.83 5.80
N LEU A 3 -50.44 0.58 5.32
CA LEU A 3 -49.92 -0.63 5.99
C LEU A 3 -50.08 -1.93 5.17
N LEU A 4 -50.56 -1.87 3.91
CA LEU A 4 -50.82 -3.08 3.11
C LEU A 4 -49.85 -3.33 1.93
N ALA A 5 -48.74 -2.59 1.83
CA ALA A 5 -47.80 -2.71 0.71
C ALA A 5 -46.57 -3.61 0.98
N PHE A 6 -46.40 -4.13 2.21
CA PHE A 6 -45.20 -4.90 2.60
C PHE A 6 -45.45 -6.42 2.74
N ALA A 7 -46.68 -6.89 2.53
CA ALA A 7 -47.08 -8.28 2.79
C ALA A 7 -47.33 -9.13 1.52
N ILE A 8 -47.15 -8.59 0.31
CA ILE A 8 -47.48 -9.31 -0.94
C ILE A 8 -46.23 -9.88 -1.65
N LEU A 9 -45.00 -9.59 -1.21
CA LEU A 9 -43.79 -10.15 -1.82
C LEU A 9 -43.31 -11.49 -1.22
N VAL A 10 -44.07 -12.10 -0.29
CA VAL A 10 -43.67 -13.32 0.45
C VAL A 10 -44.49 -14.58 0.08
N ALA A 11 -45.47 -14.51 -0.84
CA ALA A 11 -46.44 -15.61 -1.00
C ALA A 11 -46.53 -16.28 -2.38
N CYS A 12 -45.51 -16.22 -3.24
CA CYS A 12 -45.50 -16.98 -4.51
C CYS A 12 -44.17 -17.69 -4.80
N VAL A 13 -43.74 -18.62 -3.94
CA VAL A 13 -42.82 -19.70 -4.36
C VAL A 13 -43.09 -20.99 -3.58
N GLN A 14 -44.08 -21.77 -4.03
CA GLN A 14 -44.21 -23.22 -3.82
C GLN A 14 -44.99 -23.72 -5.04
N SER A 15 -44.64 -24.75 -5.83
CA SER A 15 -43.64 -25.81 -5.81
C SER A 15 -43.50 -26.36 -7.24
N VAL A 16 -42.54 -27.28 -7.46
CA VAL A 16 -42.18 -28.07 -8.68
C VAL A 16 -40.81 -27.61 -9.19
N CYS A 17 -39.70 -28.35 -9.15
CA CYS A 17 -39.48 -29.79 -9.03
C CYS A 17 -38.22 -30.08 -8.19
N ALA A 18 -38.25 -31.19 -7.46
CA ALA A 18 -37.12 -31.75 -6.73
C ALA A 18 -36.10 -32.44 -7.65
N GLN A 19 -34.83 -32.38 -7.23
CA GLN A 19 -33.77 -33.40 -7.27
C GLN A 19 -32.42 -32.90 -7.81
N SER A 20 -31.43 -33.07 -6.93
CA SER A 20 -29.97 -32.97 -7.11
C SER A 20 -29.43 -31.68 -7.71
N ILE A 21 -28.95 -30.76 -6.85
CA ILE A 21 -27.62 -30.14 -6.91
C ILE A 21 -27.34 -29.64 -5.48
N LEU A 22 -26.91 -30.56 -4.61
CA LEU A 22 -26.19 -30.23 -3.38
C LEU A 22 -24.79 -30.76 -3.58
N LYS A 23 -23.89 -29.87 -4.05
CA LYS A 23 -22.44 -29.92 -3.88
C LYS A 23 -21.83 -28.75 -4.65
N ASP A 24 -21.58 -27.65 -3.94
CA ASP A 24 -20.22 -27.11 -3.81
C ASP A 24 -20.24 -25.72 -3.17
N PRO A 25 -19.93 -25.58 -1.86
CA PRO A 25 -19.48 -24.32 -1.28
C PRO A 25 -18.03 -24.00 -1.73
N LYS A 26 -17.78 -24.04 -3.05
CA LYS A 26 -16.43 -23.97 -3.62
C LYS A 26 -15.76 -22.62 -3.40
N GLU A 27 -16.49 -21.51 -3.42
CA GLU A 27 -15.85 -20.18 -3.37
C GLU A 27 -15.24 -19.86 -2.01
N LEU A 28 -15.96 -20.11 -0.91
CA LEU A 28 -15.44 -19.90 0.43
C LEU A 28 -14.30 -20.87 0.77
N SER A 29 -14.43 -22.14 0.34
CA SER A 29 -13.36 -23.13 0.46
C SER A 29 -12.08 -22.74 -0.28
N VAL A 30 -12.19 -22.03 -1.41
CA VAL A 30 -11.04 -21.57 -2.20
C VAL A 30 -10.32 -20.43 -1.48
N LEU A 31 -11.04 -19.52 -0.82
CA LEU A 31 -10.43 -18.43 -0.04
C LEU A 31 -9.68 -18.97 1.19
N LEU A 32 -10.24 -19.94 1.90
CA LEU A 32 -9.60 -20.57 3.07
C LEU A 32 -8.35 -21.39 2.72
N ASN A 33 -8.28 -21.87 1.47
CA ASN A 33 -7.15 -22.64 0.94
C ASN A 33 -6.12 -21.75 0.20
N GLU A 34 -6.28 -20.42 0.22
CA GLU A 34 -5.23 -19.53 -0.26
C GLU A 34 -4.00 -19.62 0.65
N ILE A 35 -2.81 -19.62 0.02
CA ILE A 35 -1.54 -19.69 0.73
C ILE A 35 -1.06 -18.25 1.00
N VAL A 36 -0.76 -17.96 2.25
CA VAL A 36 -0.17 -16.71 2.72
C VAL A 36 1.22 -16.95 3.27
N VAL A 37 2.08 -15.94 3.13
CA VAL A 37 3.47 -15.99 3.63
C VAL A 37 3.77 -14.82 4.55
N THR A 38 3.02 -13.72 4.45
CA THR A 38 3.41 -12.44 5.03
C THR A 38 3.37 -12.42 6.56
N GLY A 39 2.49 -13.20 7.20
CA GLY A 39 2.34 -13.19 8.66
C GLY A 39 3.53 -13.75 9.45
N THR A 40 4.13 -14.83 8.94
CA THR A 40 5.17 -15.62 9.60
C THR A 40 6.47 -15.72 8.80
N GLY A 41 6.44 -15.37 7.51
CA GLY A 41 7.54 -15.57 6.57
C GLY A 41 7.64 -17.00 6.03
N THR A 42 6.70 -17.86 6.36
CA THR A 42 6.59 -19.28 5.97
C THR A 42 5.21 -19.49 5.33
N GLU A 43 5.06 -20.52 4.49
CA GLU A 43 3.82 -20.77 3.76
C GLU A 43 2.77 -21.41 4.68
N HIS A 44 1.60 -20.77 4.84
CA HIS A 44 0.44 -21.33 5.52
C HIS A 44 -0.80 -21.18 4.66
N TYR A 45 -1.74 -22.12 4.81
CA TYR A 45 -3.12 -21.83 4.41
C TYR A 45 -3.67 -20.70 5.28
N LEU A 46 -4.46 -19.81 4.69
CA LEU A 46 -5.03 -18.65 5.37
C LEU A 46 -5.74 -19.03 6.68
N LYS A 47 -6.52 -20.12 6.67
CA LYS A 47 -7.22 -20.63 7.87
C LYS A 47 -6.28 -21.06 9.00
N ASP A 48 -5.06 -21.49 8.65
CA ASP A 48 -4.04 -22.04 9.55
C ASP A 48 -2.92 -21.04 9.86
N ALA A 49 -2.99 -19.81 9.34
CA ALA A 49 -1.98 -18.78 9.57
C ALA A 49 -1.96 -18.33 11.04
N PRO A 50 -0.84 -18.45 11.76
CA PRO A 50 -0.72 -18.04 13.17
C PRO A 50 -0.98 -16.55 13.44
N VAL A 51 -0.71 -15.73 12.43
CA VAL A 51 -0.84 -14.27 12.47
C VAL A 51 -1.99 -13.87 11.56
N GLN A 52 -2.90 -13.05 12.08
CA GLN A 52 -4.06 -12.58 11.31
C GLN A 52 -3.58 -11.87 10.03
N THR A 53 -3.96 -12.45 8.89
CA THR A 53 -3.61 -11.95 7.56
C THR A 53 -4.89 -11.75 6.77
N GLU A 54 -5.05 -10.60 6.14
CA GLU A 54 -6.13 -10.32 5.21
C GLU A 54 -5.63 -10.51 3.78
N VAL A 55 -6.48 -11.07 2.91
CA VAL A 55 -6.10 -11.33 1.52
C VAL A 55 -7.12 -10.75 0.55
N ILE A 56 -6.66 -9.86 -0.32
CA ILE A 56 -7.40 -9.43 -1.51
C ILE A 56 -7.07 -10.40 -2.63
N THR A 57 -8.02 -11.28 -2.92
CA THR A 57 -7.84 -12.40 -3.87
C THR A 57 -7.82 -11.94 -5.32
N GLY A 58 -7.20 -12.72 -6.21
CA GLY A 58 -7.22 -12.45 -7.65
C GLY A 58 -8.63 -12.39 -8.25
N LYS A 59 -9.59 -13.12 -7.68
CA LYS A 59 -11.01 -13.01 -8.06
C LYS A 59 -11.62 -11.67 -7.64
N ALA A 60 -11.30 -11.18 -6.44
CA ALA A 60 -11.75 -9.87 -5.98
C ALA A 60 -11.19 -8.77 -6.89
N LEU A 61 -9.89 -8.82 -7.22
CA LEU A 61 -9.24 -7.91 -8.16
C LEU A 61 -9.89 -7.93 -9.55
N ASP A 62 -10.08 -9.13 -10.11
CA ASP A 62 -10.76 -9.31 -11.40
C ASP A 62 -12.21 -8.78 -11.37
N SER A 63 -12.93 -8.92 -10.25
CA SER A 63 -14.31 -8.43 -10.12
C SER A 63 -14.40 -6.92 -9.89
N TYR A 64 -13.41 -6.35 -9.20
CA TYR A 64 -13.35 -4.93 -8.87
C TYR A 64 -12.87 -4.12 -10.07
N GLN A 65 -11.91 -4.62 -10.87
CA GLN A 65 -11.34 -3.91 -12.04
C GLN A 65 -10.79 -2.52 -11.68
N GLY A 66 -10.15 -2.37 -10.52
CA GLY A 66 -9.64 -1.07 -10.08
C GLY A 66 -8.57 -0.51 -11.02
N ARG A 67 -8.57 0.81 -11.20
CA ARG A 67 -7.65 1.51 -12.12
C ARG A 67 -6.24 1.70 -11.57
N SER A 68 -6.09 1.67 -10.25
CA SER A 68 -4.82 1.86 -9.55
C SER A 68 -4.78 1.09 -8.23
N MET A 69 -3.59 0.95 -7.65
CA MET A 69 -3.43 0.35 -6.32
C MET A 69 -4.19 1.08 -5.23
N GLN A 70 -4.22 2.42 -5.29
CA GLN A 70 -4.99 3.23 -4.35
C GLN A 70 -6.48 2.87 -4.42
N ASP A 71 -7.06 2.83 -5.62
CA ASP A 71 -8.47 2.49 -5.82
C ASP A 71 -8.80 1.08 -5.31
N ILE A 72 -7.92 0.11 -5.58
CA ILE A 72 -8.09 -1.29 -5.13
C ILE A 72 -8.04 -1.40 -3.60
N LEU A 73 -7.03 -0.81 -2.97
CA LEU A 73 -6.84 -0.92 -1.52
C LEU A 73 -7.95 -0.17 -0.77
N GLU A 74 -8.32 1.03 -1.23
CA GLU A 74 -9.39 1.81 -0.64
C GLU A 74 -10.76 1.14 -0.82
N GLY A 75 -11.04 0.59 -2.00
CA GLY A 75 -12.32 -0.04 -2.32
C GLY A 75 -12.53 -1.40 -1.64
N LEU A 76 -11.46 -2.20 -1.51
CA LEU A 76 -11.57 -3.60 -1.04
C LEU A 76 -11.11 -3.80 0.42
N ASN A 77 -10.48 -2.82 1.06
CA ASN A 77 -10.13 -2.89 2.47
C ASN A 77 -10.69 -1.70 3.26
N ALA A 78 -11.50 -1.96 4.29
CA ALA A 78 -12.13 -0.89 5.06
C ALA A 78 -11.14 -0.13 5.97
N SER A 79 -10.03 -0.73 6.36
CA SER A 79 -9.08 -0.14 7.32
C SER A 79 -7.98 0.69 6.63
N ILE A 80 -7.95 0.68 5.29
CA ILE A 80 -6.99 1.46 4.51
C ILE A 80 -7.71 2.67 3.90
N THR A 81 -7.14 3.85 4.13
CA THR A 81 -7.65 5.11 3.58
C THR A 81 -6.54 5.88 2.87
N PHE A 82 -6.91 6.76 1.95
CA PHE A 82 -5.94 7.56 1.20
C PHE A 82 -6.22 9.06 1.29
N ASN A 83 -5.17 9.84 1.55
CA ASN A 83 -5.18 11.30 1.46
C ASN A 83 -4.20 11.79 0.38
N PRO A 84 -4.50 11.55 -0.90
CA PRO A 84 -3.57 11.83 -1.99
C PRO A 84 -3.27 13.32 -2.12
N SER A 85 -2.03 13.61 -2.49
CA SER A 85 -1.52 14.94 -2.81
C SER A 85 -0.80 14.92 -4.16
N ASP A 86 -0.33 16.09 -4.63
CA ASP A 86 0.46 16.19 -5.87
C ASP A 86 1.74 15.33 -5.84
N MET A 87 2.23 14.97 -4.65
CA MET A 87 3.48 14.22 -4.44
C MET A 87 3.28 12.72 -4.22
N GLY A 88 2.05 12.22 -4.05
CA GLY A 88 1.83 10.81 -3.77
C GLY A 88 0.45 10.45 -3.23
N SER A 89 0.24 9.16 -2.91
CA SER A 89 -1.09 8.62 -2.61
C SER A 89 -1.55 8.83 -1.17
N GLY A 90 -0.66 9.06 -0.20
CA GLY A 90 -1.10 9.34 1.18
C GLY A 90 -1.76 8.15 1.87
N ILE A 91 -1.13 6.98 1.89
CA ILE A 91 -1.77 5.79 2.49
C ILE A 91 -1.81 5.91 4.02
N GLN A 92 -2.92 5.50 4.62
CA GLN A 92 -3.06 5.33 6.06
C GLN A 92 -3.66 3.97 6.40
N MET A 93 -3.21 3.38 7.51
CA MET A 93 -3.68 2.11 8.06
C MET A 93 -3.70 2.22 9.58
N ASN A 94 -4.84 1.91 10.19
CA ASN A 94 -5.03 2.03 11.65
C ASN A 94 -4.59 3.41 12.18
N GLY A 95 -4.83 4.45 11.39
CA GLY A 95 -4.54 5.85 11.72
C GLY A 95 -3.07 6.27 11.65
N LEU A 96 -2.19 5.38 11.16
CA LEU A 96 -0.79 5.68 10.91
C LEU A 96 -0.54 5.86 9.42
N GLY A 97 0.25 6.87 9.07
CA GLY A 97 0.57 7.20 7.69
C GLY A 97 1.59 6.30 7.01
N ASN A 98 1.88 6.64 5.76
CA ASN A 98 2.77 5.91 4.84
C ASN A 98 4.11 5.46 5.45
N ASP A 99 4.74 6.33 6.23
CA ASP A 99 6.00 6.10 6.94
C ASP A 99 6.01 4.90 7.90
N TYR A 100 4.83 4.41 8.28
CA TYR A 100 4.65 3.29 9.19
C TYR A 100 4.10 2.04 8.49
N ILE A 101 3.94 2.06 7.16
CA ILE A 101 3.40 0.96 6.37
C ILE A 101 4.48 0.47 5.41
N LEU A 102 4.85 -0.80 5.56
CA LEU A 102 5.80 -1.42 4.67
C LEU A 102 5.10 -2.04 3.45
N ILE A 103 5.53 -1.66 2.26
CA ILE A 103 5.01 -2.22 1.01
C ILE A 103 6.06 -3.12 0.36
N LEU A 104 5.65 -4.34 0.05
CA LEU A 104 6.47 -5.38 -0.54
C LEU A 104 5.90 -5.82 -1.89
N ILE A 105 6.78 -6.22 -2.81
CA ILE A 105 6.41 -6.98 -4.00
C ILE A 105 7.14 -8.32 -3.95
N ASN A 106 6.39 -9.43 -3.87
CA ASN A 106 6.93 -10.78 -3.69
C ASN A 106 7.89 -10.87 -2.49
N GLY A 107 7.56 -10.20 -1.38
CA GLY A 107 8.39 -10.15 -0.17
C GLY A 107 9.57 -9.18 -0.23
N LYS A 108 9.81 -8.48 -1.34
CA LYS A 108 10.92 -7.51 -1.50
C LYS A 108 10.40 -6.08 -1.31
N ARG A 109 11.13 -5.26 -0.56
CA ARG A 109 10.77 -3.85 -0.31
C ARG A 109 10.74 -3.06 -1.61
N ILE A 110 9.74 -2.20 -1.79
CA ILE A 110 9.75 -1.23 -2.88
C ILE A 110 10.61 -0.02 -2.51
N ASN A 111 11.25 0.57 -3.52
CA ASN A 111 11.86 1.88 -3.43
C ASN A 111 10.93 2.87 -4.15
N GLY A 112 10.71 4.05 -3.58
CA GLY A 112 9.68 4.94 -4.13
C GLY A 112 9.18 6.00 -3.18
N ASP A 113 9.98 6.42 -2.20
CA ASP A 113 9.58 7.51 -1.31
C ASP A 113 9.70 8.86 -2.03
N THR A 114 8.54 9.41 -2.37
CA THR A 114 8.35 10.72 -2.98
C THR A 114 7.94 11.73 -1.91
N GLY A 115 8.91 12.33 -1.22
CA GLY A 115 8.62 13.36 -0.22
C GLY A 115 7.82 12.86 1.00
N GLY A 116 8.07 11.63 1.45
CA GLY A 116 7.38 10.94 2.56
C GLY A 116 6.26 9.99 2.11
N GLN A 117 6.09 9.75 0.80
CA GLN A 117 4.96 9.00 0.23
C GLN A 117 5.42 7.92 -0.73
N ASN A 118 4.97 6.68 -0.54
CA ASN A 118 5.26 5.58 -1.46
C ASN A 118 4.53 5.78 -2.79
N ASP A 119 5.27 5.73 -3.90
CA ASP A 119 4.69 5.76 -5.25
C ASP A 119 4.08 4.41 -5.62
N LEU A 120 2.78 4.26 -5.33
CA LEU A 120 2.04 3.05 -5.65
C LEU A 120 1.82 2.83 -7.15
N SER A 121 2.10 3.83 -7.99
CA SER A 121 1.92 3.70 -9.44
C SER A 121 2.99 2.86 -10.12
N ILE A 122 4.05 2.49 -9.39
CA ILE A 122 5.03 1.45 -9.79
C ILE A 122 4.35 0.08 -9.96
N ILE A 123 3.26 -0.16 -9.23
CA ILE A 123 2.57 -1.46 -9.23
C ILE A 123 1.40 -1.40 -10.20
N ASN A 124 1.44 -2.24 -11.24
CA ASN A 124 0.32 -2.40 -12.15
C ASN A 124 -0.73 -3.39 -11.60
N PRO A 125 -2.00 -2.98 -11.42
CA PRO A 125 -3.10 -3.85 -11.04
C PRO A 125 -3.23 -5.18 -11.82
N ALA A 126 -3.00 -5.15 -13.14
CA ALA A 126 -3.17 -6.33 -14.00
C ALA A 126 -2.14 -7.43 -13.71
N ASN A 127 -1.02 -7.10 -13.06
CA ASN A 127 0.06 -8.05 -12.75
C ASN A 127 -0.12 -8.75 -11.40
N ILE A 128 -1.14 -8.38 -10.62
CA ILE A 128 -1.31 -8.84 -9.24
C ILE A 128 -2.07 -10.16 -9.22
N GLU A 129 -1.52 -11.16 -8.54
CA GLU A 129 -2.20 -12.42 -8.24
C GLU A 129 -3.08 -12.29 -7.00
N ARG A 130 -2.54 -11.68 -5.93
CA ARG A 130 -3.24 -11.35 -4.69
C ARG A 130 -2.47 -10.29 -3.92
N ILE A 131 -3.11 -9.68 -2.94
CA ILE A 131 -2.49 -8.76 -1.98
C ILE A 131 -2.68 -9.33 -0.59
N GLU A 132 -1.59 -9.54 0.15
CA GLU A 132 -1.60 -9.95 1.55
C GLU A 132 -1.39 -8.72 2.44
N ILE A 133 -2.22 -8.55 3.47
CA ILE A 133 -2.18 -7.41 4.39
C ILE A 133 -2.07 -7.97 5.81
N VAL A 134 -0.99 -7.61 6.50
CA VAL A 134 -0.78 -7.93 7.91
C VAL A 134 -0.77 -6.63 8.69
N LYS A 135 -1.77 -6.44 9.55
CA LYS A 135 -1.92 -5.22 10.36
C LYS A 135 -1.12 -5.32 11.65
N GLY A 136 -0.63 -4.18 12.11
CA GLY A 136 0.16 -4.03 13.33
C GLY A 136 1.66 -4.21 13.12
N ALA A 137 2.40 -4.19 14.25
CA ALA A 137 3.85 -4.23 14.21
C ALA A 137 4.36 -5.58 13.68
N ALA A 138 5.06 -5.54 12.54
CA ALA A 138 5.69 -6.71 11.91
C ALA A 138 7.22 -6.56 11.80
N SER A 139 7.80 -5.61 12.56
CA SER A 139 9.23 -5.31 12.52
C SER A 139 10.14 -6.48 12.91
N SER A 140 9.65 -7.48 13.63
CA SER A 140 10.44 -8.68 13.95
C SER A 140 10.85 -9.46 12.70
N LEU A 141 9.95 -9.56 11.71
CA LEU A 141 10.22 -10.26 10.45
C LEU A 141 10.82 -9.32 9.40
N TYR A 142 10.27 -8.11 9.30
CA TYR A 142 10.58 -7.25 8.16
C TYR A 142 11.52 -6.09 8.49
N GLY A 143 11.76 -5.73 9.75
CA GLY A 143 12.63 -4.59 10.11
C GLY A 143 11.90 -3.25 10.25
N SER A 144 12.58 -2.15 9.92
CA SER A 144 12.04 -0.78 10.07
C SER A 144 10.75 -0.56 9.27
N ASP A 145 9.96 0.44 9.65
CA ASP A 145 8.80 0.98 8.92
C ASP A 145 7.54 0.09 8.93
N ALA A 146 7.60 -1.11 9.50
CA ALA A 146 6.46 -2.02 9.61
C ALA A 146 5.71 -1.87 10.95
N ILE A 147 5.45 -0.63 11.41
CA ILE A 147 4.76 -0.36 12.69
C ILE A 147 3.23 -0.49 12.55
N ALA A 148 2.67 0.05 11.47
CA ALA A 148 1.24 0.01 11.20
C ALA A 148 0.83 -1.30 10.52
N GLY A 149 1.71 -1.86 9.68
CA GLY A 149 1.48 -3.11 8.99
C GLY A 149 2.38 -3.31 7.78
N VAL A 150 2.15 -4.42 7.10
CA VAL A 150 2.81 -4.84 5.86
C VAL A 150 1.75 -5.12 4.80
N ILE A 151 1.94 -4.56 3.61
CA ILE A 151 1.16 -4.85 2.41
C ILE A 151 2.10 -5.56 1.42
N ASN A 152 1.90 -6.85 1.20
CA ASN A 152 2.71 -7.64 0.29
C ASN A 152 1.92 -7.99 -0.98
N ILE A 153 2.38 -7.46 -2.10
CA ILE A 153 1.77 -7.64 -3.41
C ILE A 153 2.42 -8.84 -4.07
N ILE A 154 1.64 -9.90 -4.25
CA ILE A 154 2.11 -11.12 -4.89
C ILE A 154 1.78 -11.01 -6.38
N THR A 155 2.80 -11.04 -7.23
CA THR A 155 2.62 -10.93 -8.68
C THR A 155 2.29 -12.28 -9.29
N LYS A 156 1.53 -12.27 -10.39
CA LYS A 156 1.25 -13.46 -11.19
C LYS A 156 2.55 -14.11 -11.65
N LYS A 157 2.64 -15.44 -11.48
CA LYS A 157 3.76 -16.26 -11.97
C LYS A 157 3.29 -17.19 -13.08
N ASN A 158 4.15 -17.41 -14.08
CA ASN A 158 3.88 -18.42 -15.10
C ASN A 158 3.91 -19.83 -14.50
N ARG A 159 2.86 -20.62 -14.80
CA ARG A 159 2.72 -22.04 -14.43
C ARG A 159 2.55 -22.95 -15.66
N ASP A 160 2.55 -22.36 -16.86
CA ASP A 160 2.31 -23.04 -18.12
C ASP A 160 3.60 -23.14 -18.95
N LYS A 161 3.62 -23.95 -20.01
CA LYS A 161 4.78 -23.97 -20.93
C LYS A 161 4.95 -22.64 -21.64
N VAL A 162 3.82 -22.11 -22.09
CA VAL A 162 3.72 -20.77 -22.67
C VAL A 162 2.40 -20.19 -22.20
N SER A 163 2.43 -18.99 -21.66
CA SER A 163 1.24 -18.19 -21.40
C SER A 163 1.41 -16.80 -21.98
N LEU A 164 0.31 -16.24 -22.46
CA LEU A 164 0.22 -14.85 -22.89
C LEU A 164 -1.06 -14.30 -22.29
N SER A 165 -0.97 -13.18 -21.57
CA SER A 165 -2.14 -12.44 -21.17
C SER A 165 -2.03 -10.99 -21.60
N ASN A 166 -3.10 -10.48 -22.18
CA ASN A 166 -3.25 -9.07 -22.48
C ASN A 166 -4.45 -8.55 -21.69
N THR A 167 -4.26 -7.42 -21.01
CA THR A 167 -5.31 -6.69 -20.29
C THR A 167 -5.30 -5.27 -20.80
N THR A 168 -6.37 -4.89 -21.48
CA THR A 168 -6.62 -3.52 -21.93
C THR A 168 -7.80 -2.97 -21.15
N ARG A 169 -7.68 -1.78 -20.59
CA ARG A 169 -8.76 -1.03 -19.95
C ARG A 169 -8.78 0.37 -20.56
N VAL A 170 -9.96 0.86 -20.86
CA VAL A 170 -10.22 2.23 -21.30
C VAL A 170 -11.40 2.80 -20.52
N GLY A 171 -11.34 4.07 -20.16
CA GLY A 171 -12.40 4.73 -19.40
C GLY A 171 -12.38 6.25 -19.51
N SER A 172 -13.30 6.90 -18.80
CA SER A 172 -13.40 8.35 -18.73
C SER A 172 -12.08 9.00 -18.26
N TYR A 173 -11.82 10.24 -18.70
CA TYR A 173 -10.59 11.00 -18.39
C TYR A 173 -9.29 10.27 -18.80
N GLY A 174 -9.34 9.60 -19.96
CA GLY A 174 -8.18 8.92 -20.52
C GLY A 174 -7.64 7.80 -19.63
N ASP A 175 -8.49 7.18 -18.79
CA ASP A 175 -8.14 6.02 -17.94
C ASP A 175 -7.76 4.83 -18.84
N ILE A 176 -6.48 4.74 -19.19
CA ILE A 176 -5.95 3.69 -20.05
C ILE A 176 -5.01 2.84 -19.21
N LEU A 177 -5.22 1.53 -19.22
CA LEU A 177 -4.27 0.55 -18.70
C LEU A 177 -4.09 -0.52 -19.76
N GLU A 178 -2.85 -0.67 -20.23
CA GLU A 178 -2.47 -1.73 -21.15
C GLU A 178 -1.37 -2.56 -20.49
N SER A 179 -1.59 -3.87 -20.39
CA SER A 179 -0.66 -4.81 -19.77
C SER A 179 -0.56 -6.08 -20.58
N VAL A 180 0.68 -6.41 -21.00
CA VAL A 180 1.02 -7.65 -21.67
C VAL A 180 1.94 -8.45 -20.74
N GLN A 181 1.54 -9.67 -20.42
CA GLN A 181 2.35 -10.63 -19.66
C GLN A 181 2.64 -11.84 -20.52
N ILE A 182 3.92 -12.19 -20.64
CA ILE A 182 4.41 -13.34 -21.39
C ILE A 182 5.07 -14.27 -20.38
N GLY A 183 4.58 -15.50 -20.29
CA GLY A 183 5.15 -16.55 -19.46
C GLY A 183 5.78 -17.64 -20.31
N PHE A 184 7.00 -18.03 -19.97
CA PHE A 184 7.70 -19.14 -20.60
C PHE A 184 8.19 -20.13 -19.56
N GLY A 185 7.79 -21.40 -19.69
CA GLY A 185 8.18 -22.49 -18.81
C GLY A 185 8.75 -23.65 -19.62
N HIS A 186 10.03 -23.95 -19.44
CA HIS A 186 10.66 -25.10 -20.08
C HIS A 186 11.64 -25.81 -19.15
N LYS A 187 11.28 -27.03 -18.73
CA LYS A 187 12.06 -27.91 -17.85
C LYS A 187 12.51 -27.18 -16.57
N ARG A 188 13.74 -26.68 -16.56
CA ARG A 188 14.39 -26.03 -15.42
C ARG A 188 14.23 -24.50 -15.42
N VAL A 189 13.81 -23.90 -16.52
CA VAL A 189 13.67 -22.45 -16.66
C VAL A 189 12.20 -22.06 -16.59
N ASN A 190 11.89 -21.04 -15.79
CA ASN A 190 10.61 -20.34 -15.80
C ASN A 190 10.86 -18.85 -15.86
N SER A 191 10.22 -18.16 -16.79
CA SER A 191 10.30 -16.72 -16.99
C SER A 191 8.90 -16.13 -17.04
N THR A 192 8.75 -14.92 -16.52
CA THR A 192 7.55 -14.10 -16.65
C THR A 192 7.97 -12.66 -16.93
N THR A 193 7.72 -12.22 -18.15
CA THR A 193 7.92 -10.84 -18.60
C THR A 193 6.60 -10.09 -18.56
N SER A 194 6.60 -8.88 -18.03
CA SER A 194 5.47 -7.96 -18.00
C SER A 194 5.86 -6.63 -18.62
N LEU A 195 5.12 -6.20 -19.62
CA LEU A 195 5.15 -4.85 -20.17
C LEU A 195 3.83 -4.16 -19.86
N SER A 196 3.87 -2.92 -19.39
CA SER A 196 2.64 -2.17 -19.21
C SER A 196 2.78 -0.67 -19.30
N THR A 197 1.68 -0.04 -19.71
CA THR A 197 1.49 1.40 -19.67
C THR A 197 0.18 1.75 -18.97
N THR A 198 0.19 2.84 -18.23
CA THR A 198 -1.02 3.43 -17.65
C THR A 198 -1.05 4.92 -17.99
N HIS A 199 -2.22 5.46 -18.28
CA HIS A 199 -2.40 6.86 -18.60
C HIS A 199 -3.69 7.39 -17.95
N THR A 200 -3.70 8.68 -17.64
CA THR A 200 -4.90 9.46 -17.34
C THR A 200 -4.68 10.89 -17.79
N ASP A 201 -5.72 11.51 -18.37
CA ASP A 201 -5.75 12.94 -18.67
C ASP A 201 -5.82 13.81 -17.41
N GLY A 202 -6.12 13.19 -16.27
CA GLY A 202 -6.41 13.89 -15.03
C GLY A 202 -7.76 14.63 -15.07
N TRP A 203 -8.14 15.21 -13.94
CA TRP A 203 -9.40 15.95 -13.82
C TRP A 203 -9.30 17.02 -12.73
N ARG A 204 -10.28 17.92 -12.73
CA ARG A 204 -10.39 19.03 -11.80
C ARG A 204 -11.80 19.06 -11.21
N ASN A 205 -11.91 18.88 -9.90
CA ASN A 205 -13.19 18.86 -9.19
C ASN A 205 -13.72 20.25 -8.83
N THR A 206 -12.83 21.25 -8.76
CA THR A 206 -13.17 22.63 -8.37
C THR A 206 -12.36 23.63 -9.17
N THR A 207 -12.92 24.81 -9.42
CA THR A 207 -12.21 25.96 -10.00
C THR A 207 -11.71 26.92 -8.92
N GLN A 208 -11.99 26.62 -7.65
CA GLN A 208 -11.64 27.45 -6.51
C GLN A 208 -10.34 27.00 -5.84
N GLU A 209 -9.55 27.95 -5.38
CA GLU A 209 -8.31 27.75 -4.64
C GLU A 209 -8.30 28.65 -3.40
N TRP A 210 -7.86 28.11 -2.27
CA TRP A 210 -7.59 28.85 -1.05
C TRP A 210 -6.19 29.45 -1.17
N ASP A 211 -6.12 30.75 -1.35
CA ASP A 211 -4.89 31.50 -1.52
C ASP A 211 -4.96 32.81 -0.75
N HIS A 212 -3.88 33.21 -0.07
CA HIS A 212 -3.81 34.42 0.74
C HIS A 212 -5.02 34.66 1.70
N HIS A 213 -5.53 33.59 2.31
CA HIS A 213 -6.71 33.60 3.21
C HIS A 213 -8.05 33.92 2.57
N GLU A 214 -8.14 33.87 1.23
CA GLU A 214 -9.37 34.05 0.49
C GLU A 214 -9.60 32.89 -0.48
N VAL A 215 -10.86 32.69 -0.88
CA VAL A 215 -11.20 31.72 -1.93
C VAL A 215 -11.17 32.46 -3.26
N MET A 216 -10.20 32.12 -4.10
CA MET A 216 -10.05 32.65 -5.45
C MET A 216 -10.63 31.68 -6.47
N ASP A 217 -11.19 32.20 -7.57
CA ASP A 217 -11.72 31.40 -8.68
C ASP A 217 -10.80 31.46 -9.90
N GLY A 218 -10.89 30.47 -10.78
CA GLY A 218 -10.06 30.38 -11.99
C GLY A 218 -8.76 29.59 -11.80
N THR A 219 -8.63 28.77 -10.75
CA THR A 219 -7.47 27.90 -10.57
C THR A 219 -7.28 26.95 -11.75
N VAL A 220 -6.03 26.79 -12.19
CA VAL A 220 -5.66 25.79 -13.19
C VAL A 220 -5.29 24.45 -12.55
N THR A 221 -5.11 24.42 -11.23
CA THR A 221 -4.69 23.24 -10.47
C THR A 221 -5.66 22.07 -10.70
N ARG A 222 -5.11 20.87 -10.89
CA ARG A 222 -5.90 19.65 -11.09
C ARG A 222 -6.01 18.85 -9.80
N THR A 223 -7.15 18.20 -9.62
CA THR A 223 -7.37 17.28 -8.50
C THR A 223 -6.52 16.03 -8.67
N VAL A 224 -6.42 15.56 -9.91
CA VAL A 224 -5.46 14.55 -10.34
C VAL A 224 -4.81 15.07 -11.62
N ASN A 225 -3.49 15.15 -11.61
CA ASN A 225 -2.71 15.61 -12.74
C ASN A 225 -2.72 14.59 -13.89
N ARG A 226 -2.49 15.07 -15.12
CA ARG A 226 -2.29 14.15 -16.24
C ARG A 226 -1.03 13.35 -15.96
N SER A 227 -1.07 12.04 -16.16
CA SER A 227 0.12 11.21 -15.98
C SER A 227 0.17 10.06 -16.95
N THR A 228 1.39 9.64 -17.29
CA THR A 228 1.67 8.44 -18.07
C THR A 228 2.77 7.68 -17.38
N ASN A 229 2.57 6.38 -17.17
CA ASN A 229 3.55 5.52 -16.52
C ASN A 229 3.86 4.35 -17.43
N PHE A 230 5.13 3.96 -17.47
CA PHE A 230 5.61 2.78 -18.17
C PHE A 230 6.31 1.85 -17.19
N THR A 231 6.02 0.56 -17.25
CA THR A 231 6.69 -0.46 -16.42
C THR A 231 7.06 -1.66 -17.27
N LEU A 232 8.33 -2.06 -17.18
CA LEU A 232 8.85 -3.34 -17.67
C LEU A 232 9.33 -4.14 -16.46
N ARG A 233 8.93 -5.41 -16.36
CA ARG A 233 9.38 -6.32 -15.32
C ARG A 233 9.69 -7.69 -15.90
N GLU A 234 10.76 -8.31 -15.41
CA GLU A 234 11.15 -9.68 -15.72
C GLU A 234 11.39 -10.44 -14.41
N ASN A 235 10.81 -11.64 -14.31
CA ASN A 235 11.13 -12.61 -13.27
C ASN A 235 11.61 -13.90 -13.94
N LEU A 236 12.83 -14.32 -13.62
CA LEU A 236 13.45 -15.55 -14.11
C LEU A 236 13.76 -16.46 -12.92
N THR A 237 13.41 -17.74 -13.04
CA THR A 237 13.80 -18.79 -12.10
C THR A 237 14.45 -19.93 -12.87
N TYR A 238 15.62 -20.38 -12.39
CA TYR A 238 16.36 -21.51 -12.95
C TYR A 238 16.60 -22.57 -11.87
N LYS A 239 16.00 -23.75 -12.03
CA LYS A 239 16.24 -24.93 -11.20
C LYS A 239 17.53 -25.60 -11.65
N VAL A 240 18.65 -25.32 -10.98
CA VAL A 240 19.96 -25.92 -11.31
C VAL A 240 19.88 -27.44 -11.14
N ASN A 241 19.29 -27.89 -10.03
CA ASN A 241 18.96 -29.29 -9.74
C ASN A 241 17.78 -29.32 -8.74
N ASP A 242 17.47 -30.49 -8.16
CA ASP A 242 16.34 -30.65 -7.24
C ASP A 242 16.53 -29.95 -5.89
N ARG A 243 17.77 -29.58 -5.55
CA ARG A 243 18.10 -28.87 -4.31
C ARG A 243 18.34 -27.38 -4.50
N LEU A 244 18.91 -26.96 -5.63
CA LEU A 244 19.31 -25.57 -5.86
C LEU A 244 18.44 -24.92 -6.95
N SER A 245 17.80 -23.81 -6.60
CA SER A 245 17.14 -22.90 -7.55
C SER A 245 17.71 -21.50 -7.46
N LEU A 246 17.96 -20.87 -8.60
CA LEU A 246 18.38 -19.48 -8.72
C LEU A 246 17.20 -18.64 -9.23
N SER A 247 17.12 -17.39 -8.80
CA SER A 247 16.15 -16.41 -9.28
C SER A 247 16.84 -15.11 -9.65
N ALA A 248 16.33 -14.46 -10.70
CA ALA A 248 16.70 -13.11 -11.07
C ALA A 248 15.43 -12.30 -11.32
N ASP A 249 15.36 -11.09 -10.78
CA ASP A 249 14.28 -10.14 -10.98
C ASP A 249 14.86 -8.83 -11.51
N GLY A 250 14.18 -8.22 -12.49
CA GLY A 250 14.49 -6.89 -12.99
C GLY A 250 13.21 -6.08 -13.17
N SER A 251 13.22 -4.82 -12.79
CA SER A 251 12.10 -3.89 -12.95
C SER A 251 12.62 -2.53 -13.38
N PHE A 252 12.02 -1.97 -14.43
CA PHE A 252 12.24 -0.61 -14.89
C PHE A 252 10.92 0.12 -14.95
N TYR A 253 10.87 1.31 -14.36
CA TYR A 253 9.67 2.12 -14.30
C TYR A 253 9.98 3.59 -14.58
N GLN A 254 9.07 4.24 -15.30
CA GLN A 254 9.09 5.67 -15.53
C GLN A 254 7.68 6.24 -15.40
N LYS A 255 7.60 7.46 -14.90
CA LYS A 255 6.35 8.22 -14.86
C LYS A 255 6.59 9.68 -15.19
N TRP A 256 5.74 10.18 -16.08
CA TRP A 256 5.61 11.59 -16.38
C TRP A 256 4.33 12.07 -15.72
N ASN A 257 4.44 13.07 -14.86
CA ASN A 257 3.32 13.71 -14.22
C ASN A 257 3.32 15.20 -14.61
N TYR A 258 2.30 15.58 -15.37
CA TYR A 258 2.22 16.87 -16.04
C TYR A 258 1.41 17.85 -15.19
N ARG A 259 2.00 18.99 -14.86
CA ARG A 259 1.35 20.00 -14.06
C ARG A 259 0.94 21.22 -14.90
N PRO A 260 -0.28 21.72 -14.71
CA PRO A 260 -0.69 22.95 -15.36
C PRO A 260 0.04 24.15 -14.76
N HIS A 261 0.27 25.16 -15.59
CA HIS A 261 0.84 26.45 -15.21
C HIS A 261 -0.22 27.55 -15.36
N GLY A 262 -0.39 28.43 -14.36
CA GLY A 262 -1.40 29.49 -14.40
C GLY A 262 -1.53 30.27 -13.09
N ALA A 263 -2.51 31.18 -13.05
CA ALA A 263 -2.54 32.35 -12.18
C ALA A 263 -2.46 32.11 -10.65
N PHE A 264 -2.92 30.95 -10.16
CA PHE A 264 -3.12 30.70 -8.72
C PHE A 264 -2.22 29.61 -8.13
N LYS A 265 -1.39 28.95 -8.96
CA LYS A 265 -0.29 28.06 -8.52
C LYS A 265 0.69 27.81 -9.66
N TYR A 266 1.85 28.45 -9.61
CA TYR A 266 2.84 28.43 -10.70
C TYR A 266 3.90 27.35 -10.48
N TYR A 267 3.57 26.08 -10.71
CA TYR A 267 4.65 25.13 -10.99
C TYR A 267 5.05 25.32 -12.46
N THR A 268 6.27 25.81 -12.66
CA THR A 268 6.90 26.02 -13.97
C THR A 268 7.51 24.74 -14.54
N TYR A 269 7.36 23.63 -13.82
CA TYR A 269 8.00 22.36 -14.10
C TYR A 269 7.03 21.18 -14.00
N ASP A 270 7.26 20.17 -14.85
CA ASP A 270 6.66 18.85 -14.70
C ASP A 270 7.48 17.97 -13.77
N GLN A 271 6.88 16.86 -13.36
CA GLN A 271 7.48 15.87 -12.50
C GLN A 271 7.84 14.63 -13.32
N PHE A 272 9.08 14.17 -13.23
CA PHE A 272 9.51 12.93 -13.85
C PHE A 272 10.12 11.98 -12.82
N TYR A 273 9.65 10.73 -12.83
CA TYR A 273 10.08 9.68 -11.92
C TYR A 273 10.71 8.55 -12.72
N ARG A 274 11.78 7.98 -12.18
CA ARG A 274 12.45 6.81 -12.75
C ARG A 274 12.85 5.86 -11.64
N ASN A 275 12.53 4.59 -11.80
CA ASN A 275 12.92 3.53 -10.88
C ASN A 275 13.58 2.37 -11.63
N PHE A 276 14.64 1.83 -11.04
CA PHE A 276 15.31 0.63 -11.50
C PHE A 276 15.60 -0.27 -10.31
N ASP A 277 15.02 -1.47 -10.30
CA ASP A 277 15.28 -2.50 -9.29
C ASP A 277 15.81 -3.76 -9.95
N VAL A 278 16.82 -4.36 -9.35
CA VAL A 278 17.35 -5.68 -9.71
C VAL A 278 17.54 -6.52 -8.46
N ALA A 279 17.27 -7.82 -8.58
CA ALA A 279 17.54 -8.75 -7.51
C ALA A 279 18.04 -10.09 -8.06
N GLY A 280 18.98 -10.70 -7.34
CA GLY A 280 19.44 -12.06 -7.55
C GLY A 280 19.21 -12.88 -6.28
N GLY A 281 18.74 -14.11 -6.43
CA GLY A 281 18.46 -14.99 -5.30
C GLY A 281 18.89 -16.43 -5.56
N ALA A 282 19.18 -17.15 -4.49
CA ALA A 282 19.47 -18.57 -4.49
C ALA A 282 18.71 -19.23 -3.34
N LYS A 283 18.02 -20.33 -3.63
CA LYS A 283 17.36 -21.18 -2.62
C LYS A 283 17.92 -22.59 -2.73
N TYR A 284 18.45 -23.09 -1.61
CA TYR A 284 19.04 -24.41 -1.47
C TYR A 284 18.26 -25.26 -0.46
N ALA A 285 17.78 -26.42 -0.88
CA ALA A 285 17.11 -27.39 -0.02
C ALA A 285 18.15 -28.19 0.78
N LEU A 286 18.06 -28.10 2.10
CA LEU A 286 18.96 -28.78 3.04
C LEU A 286 18.54 -30.24 3.33
N GLY A 287 17.34 -30.63 2.89
CA GLY A 287 16.74 -31.95 3.12
C GLY A 287 15.36 -31.83 3.76
N GLY A 288 14.43 -32.72 3.39
CA GLY A 288 13.02 -32.59 3.79
C GLY A 288 12.43 -31.27 3.30
N GLN A 289 11.76 -30.54 4.19
CA GLN A 289 11.21 -29.20 3.92
C GLN A 289 12.18 -28.06 4.29
N ASN A 290 13.41 -28.38 4.74
CA ASN A 290 14.38 -27.40 5.21
C ASN A 290 15.06 -26.69 4.04
N PHE A 291 15.26 -25.38 4.16
CA PHE A 291 15.96 -24.62 3.13
C PHE A 291 16.76 -23.45 3.66
N LEU A 292 17.74 -23.04 2.87
CA LEU A 292 18.47 -21.79 2.98
C LEU A 292 18.18 -20.95 1.74
N SER A 293 17.86 -19.68 1.90
CA SER A 293 17.72 -18.71 0.82
C SER A 293 18.63 -17.51 1.05
N VAL A 294 19.25 -17.04 0.00
CA VAL A 294 20.05 -15.81 -0.01
C VAL A 294 19.52 -14.93 -1.13
N ASP A 295 19.24 -13.67 -0.84
CA ASP A 295 18.81 -12.69 -1.83
C ASP A 295 19.65 -11.42 -1.72
N LEU A 296 20.05 -10.90 -2.87
CA LEU A 296 20.69 -9.59 -3.02
C LEU A 296 19.78 -8.72 -3.87
N THR A 297 19.43 -7.54 -3.37
CA THR A 297 18.59 -6.58 -4.08
C THR A 297 19.29 -5.24 -4.14
N TYR A 298 19.24 -4.60 -5.30
CA TYR A 298 19.64 -3.21 -5.49
C TYR A 298 18.50 -2.48 -6.17
N GLY A 299 18.16 -1.30 -5.65
CA GLY A 299 17.18 -0.43 -6.29
C GLY A 299 17.57 1.03 -6.23
N ASN A 300 17.13 1.78 -7.24
CA ASN A 300 17.35 3.21 -7.37
C ASN A 300 16.08 3.90 -7.84
N TYR A 301 15.46 4.68 -6.96
CA TYR A 301 14.32 5.54 -7.26
C TYR A 301 14.78 6.98 -7.34
N SER A 302 14.54 7.64 -8.48
CA SER A 302 14.97 9.01 -8.73
C SER A 302 13.79 9.87 -9.18
N TYR A 303 13.75 11.08 -8.67
CA TYR A 303 12.72 12.05 -8.97
C TYR A 303 13.32 13.39 -9.44
N PHE A 304 12.73 13.95 -10.50
CA PHE A 304 13.23 15.09 -11.25
C PHE A 304 12.15 16.14 -11.53
N TYR A 305 12.58 17.39 -11.63
CA TYR A 305 11.80 18.50 -12.16
C TYR A 305 12.21 18.81 -13.61
N ASN A 306 11.23 18.91 -14.50
CA ASN A 306 11.41 19.28 -15.91
C ASN A 306 10.85 20.68 -16.15
N TYR A 307 11.70 21.69 -16.24
CA TYR A 307 11.25 23.08 -16.36
C TYR A 307 10.82 23.41 -17.79
N HIS A 308 9.67 24.08 -17.91
CA HIS A 308 9.10 24.56 -19.18
C HIS A 308 9.05 26.09 -19.26
N HIS A 309 9.12 26.74 -18.11
CA HIS A 309 9.16 28.19 -17.98
C HIS A 309 10.35 28.60 -17.13
N LYS A 310 10.79 29.84 -17.28
CA LYS A 310 11.78 30.41 -16.36
C LYS A 310 11.19 30.41 -14.95
N ASP A 311 11.96 29.90 -13.99
CA ASP A 311 11.56 29.87 -12.59
C ASP A 311 12.65 30.46 -11.71
N VAL A 312 12.26 31.26 -10.74
CA VAL A 312 13.17 31.69 -9.68
C VAL A 312 12.79 30.86 -8.47
N THR A 313 13.58 29.82 -8.20
CA THR A 313 13.22 28.82 -7.18
C THR A 313 13.30 29.38 -5.76
N ASN A 314 12.76 28.66 -4.78
CA ASN A 314 12.87 29.01 -3.35
C ASN A 314 14.16 28.46 -2.72
N PHE A 315 15.17 28.14 -3.54
CA PHE A 315 16.48 27.66 -3.09
C PHE A 315 17.55 28.67 -3.48
N PHE A 316 18.57 28.80 -2.63
CA PHE A 316 19.68 29.70 -2.84
C PHE A 316 20.91 28.96 -3.35
N ASP A 317 21.68 29.65 -4.17
CA ASP A 317 23.00 29.23 -4.58
C ASP A 317 24.01 29.60 -3.47
N PRO A 318 24.73 28.63 -2.88
CA PRO A 318 25.61 28.91 -1.75
C PRO A 318 26.80 29.82 -2.07
N GLU A 319 27.22 29.90 -3.34
CA GLU A 319 28.38 30.70 -3.75
C GLU A 319 27.98 32.17 -3.98
N THR A 320 26.79 32.39 -4.53
CA THR A 320 26.32 33.73 -4.91
C THR A 320 25.33 34.34 -3.92
N GLY A 321 24.72 33.53 -3.04
CA GLY A 321 23.65 33.96 -2.13
C GLY A 321 22.34 34.34 -2.84
N LEU A 322 22.24 34.13 -4.16
CA LEU A 322 21.06 34.47 -4.95
C LEU A 322 20.13 33.28 -5.12
N ARG A 323 18.84 33.55 -5.35
CA ARG A 323 17.87 32.50 -5.69
C ARG A 323 18.27 31.82 -7.00
N ILE A 324 18.29 30.50 -6.98
CA ILE A 324 18.60 29.68 -8.15
C ILE A 324 17.52 29.92 -9.21
N THR A 325 17.94 30.38 -10.38
CA THR A 325 17.07 30.54 -11.55
C THR A 325 17.17 29.32 -12.45
N ARG A 326 16.02 28.79 -12.85
CA ARG A 326 15.86 27.66 -13.76
C ARG A 326 15.27 28.10 -15.08
N TYR A 327 15.65 27.39 -16.14
CA TYR A 327 15.29 27.74 -17.50
C TYR A 327 14.52 26.61 -18.20
N PRO A 328 13.68 26.94 -19.20
CA PRO A 328 13.00 25.94 -20.02
C PRO A 328 13.99 24.92 -20.61
N GLY A 329 13.64 23.63 -20.53
CA GLY A 329 14.46 22.51 -21.01
C GLY A 329 15.39 21.90 -19.96
N GLU A 330 15.54 22.53 -18.79
CA GLU A 330 16.35 21.95 -17.71
C GLU A 330 15.67 20.74 -17.06
N HIS A 331 16.46 19.68 -16.88
CA HIS A 331 16.07 18.42 -16.23
C HIS A 331 16.87 18.26 -14.94
N ILE A 332 16.26 18.57 -13.80
CA ILE A 332 16.97 18.66 -12.53
C ILE A 332 16.60 17.52 -11.59
N LEU A 333 17.62 16.81 -11.09
CA LEU A 333 17.45 15.82 -10.02
C LEU A 333 17.11 16.51 -8.70
N GLU A 334 15.98 16.15 -8.11
CA GLU A 334 15.59 16.59 -6.77
C GLU A 334 16.03 15.59 -5.71
N THR A 335 15.81 14.29 -5.97
CA THR A 335 16.15 13.22 -5.03
C THR A 335 16.44 11.92 -5.77
N SER A 336 17.50 11.22 -5.40
CA SER A 336 17.76 9.83 -5.79
C SER A 336 18.01 9.00 -4.53
N GLN A 337 17.16 8.01 -4.30
CA GLN A 337 17.24 7.03 -3.23
C GLN A 337 17.76 5.73 -3.79
N GLN A 338 18.87 5.26 -3.22
CA GLN A 338 19.52 4.01 -3.60
C GLN A 338 19.54 3.09 -2.38
N ARG A 339 19.18 1.84 -2.58
CA ARG A 339 19.17 0.83 -1.52
C ARG A 339 19.83 -0.43 -2.01
N PHE A 340 20.81 -0.90 -1.24
CA PHE A 340 21.33 -2.25 -1.34
C PHE A 340 20.85 -3.07 -0.13
N LEU A 341 20.33 -4.27 -0.38
CA LEU A 341 19.84 -5.18 0.64
C LEU A 341 20.38 -6.59 0.37
N GLY A 342 21.15 -7.12 1.30
CA GLY A 342 21.51 -8.53 1.34
C GLY A 342 20.77 -9.23 2.46
N GLN A 343 20.09 -10.33 2.16
CA GLN A 343 19.42 -11.17 3.16
C GLN A 343 19.89 -12.63 3.02
N ALA A 344 20.05 -13.29 4.16
CA ALA A 344 20.17 -14.74 4.25
C ALA A 344 19.11 -15.24 5.24
N LYS A 345 18.33 -16.24 4.84
CA LYS A 345 17.25 -16.82 5.65
C LYS A 345 17.31 -18.32 5.57
N SER A 346 17.16 -19.00 6.70
CA SER A 346 16.96 -20.44 6.74
C SER A 346 15.70 -20.81 7.49
N VAL A 347 15.03 -21.86 7.03
CA VAL A 347 13.85 -22.45 7.66
C VAL A 347 14.13 -23.92 7.92
N PHE A 348 13.93 -24.33 9.18
CA PHE A 348 14.14 -25.69 9.68
C PHE A 348 12.84 -26.21 10.28
N HIS A 349 12.38 -27.36 9.79
CA HIS A 349 11.27 -28.11 10.35
C HIS A 349 11.88 -29.09 11.36
N LEU A 350 11.75 -28.75 12.65
CA LEU A 350 12.33 -29.48 13.77
C LEU A 350 11.28 -30.45 14.33
N GLY A 351 11.33 -31.71 13.90
CA GLY A 351 10.26 -32.67 14.21
C GLY A 351 8.96 -32.35 13.46
N GLU A 352 7.82 -32.76 14.00
CA GLU A 352 6.51 -32.60 13.35
C GLU A 352 5.81 -31.27 13.69
N ASN A 353 6.20 -30.65 14.82
CA ASN A 353 5.42 -29.57 15.42
C ASN A 353 6.12 -28.21 15.45
N ASN A 354 7.41 -28.12 15.07
CA ASN A 354 8.20 -26.89 15.17
C ASN A 354 8.78 -26.46 13.82
N ILE A 355 8.62 -25.18 13.48
CA ILE A 355 9.26 -24.54 12.33
C ILE A 355 10.09 -23.37 12.84
N LEU A 356 11.41 -23.56 12.84
CA LEU A 356 12.38 -22.54 13.20
C LEU A 356 12.84 -21.77 11.96
N SER A 357 12.59 -20.48 11.93
CA SER A 357 13.10 -19.55 10.94
C SER A 357 14.17 -18.65 11.55
N ALA A 358 15.31 -18.51 10.89
CA ALA A 358 16.37 -17.59 11.29
C ALA A 358 16.91 -16.84 10.08
N GLY A 359 17.37 -15.61 10.28
CA GLY A 359 17.97 -14.85 9.19
C GLY A 359 18.86 -13.70 9.62
N LEU A 360 19.68 -13.28 8.66
CA LEU A 360 20.58 -12.14 8.73
C LEU A 360 20.23 -11.19 7.59
N GLU A 361 20.36 -9.90 7.85
CA GLU A 361 20.07 -8.86 6.86
C GLU A 361 21.06 -7.70 7.03
N TYR A 362 21.55 -7.21 5.89
CA TYR A 362 22.38 -6.02 5.79
C TYR A 362 21.77 -5.08 4.75
N GLN A 363 21.41 -3.88 5.20
CA GLN A 363 20.84 -2.82 4.39
C GLN A 363 21.82 -1.64 4.34
N TYR A 364 22.03 -1.09 3.16
CA TYR A 364 22.78 0.14 2.94
C TYR A 364 21.93 1.10 2.11
N ASP A 365 21.56 2.22 2.71
CA ASP A 365 20.78 3.27 2.08
C ASP A 365 21.67 4.46 1.75
N HIS A 366 21.52 4.97 0.53
CA HIS A 366 22.21 6.16 0.06
C HIS A 366 21.20 7.13 -0.55
N LEU A 367 21.21 8.36 -0.08
CA LEU A 367 20.33 9.44 -0.52
C LEU A 367 21.16 10.53 -1.16
N LYS A 368 20.86 10.85 -2.41
CA LYS A 368 21.38 12.04 -3.10
C LYS A 368 20.25 13.07 -3.19
N SER A 369 20.38 14.19 -2.49
CA SER A 369 19.47 15.33 -2.60
C SER A 369 20.29 16.62 -2.61
N PRO A 370 20.72 17.09 -3.80
CA PRO A 370 21.70 18.17 -3.94
C PRO A 370 21.32 19.51 -3.29
N ARG A 371 20.04 19.76 -3.05
CA ARG A 371 19.52 21.02 -2.50
C ARG A 371 19.02 20.95 -1.07
N ARG A 372 18.92 19.74 -0.51
CA ARG A 372 18.28 19.52 0.80
C ARG A 372 19.22 18.94 1.84
N ILE A 373 20.37 18.44 1.43
CA ILE A 373 21.30 17.74 2.31
C ILE A 373 22.66 18.39 2.16
N GLU A 374 23.34 18.60 3.29
CA GLU A 374 24.72 19.08 3.35
C GLU A 374 25.62 18.21 2.44
N ASN A 375 26.41 18.85 1.56
CA ASN A 375 27.21 18.17 0.51
C ASN A 375 26.42 17.34 -0.52
N GLY A 376 25.09 17.46 -0.53
CA GLY A 376 24.16 16.87 -1.49
C GLY A 376 23.93 15.37 -1.36
N LYS A 377 24.49 14.70 -0.35
CA LYS A 377 24.40 13.24 -0.18
C LYS A 377 24.53 12.79 1.27
N ALA A 378 23.83 11.71 1.62
CA ALA A 378 23.93 11.03 2.92
C ALA A 378 23.83 9.51 2.75
N SER A 379 24.32 8.74 3.72
CA SER A 379 24.24 7.28 3.70
C SER A 379 24.20 6.68 5.09
N VAL A 380 23.53 5.54 5.21
CA VAL A 380 23.39 4.82 6.47
C VAL A 380 23.37 3.32 6.23
N PHE A 381 23.99 2.54 7.12
CA PHE A 381 23.85 1.09 7.13
C PHE A 381 23.03 0.60 8.33
N THR A 382 22.36 -0.52 8.13
CA THR A 382 21.66 -1.30 9.16
C THR A 382 22.00 -2.77 9.01
N ALA A 383 22.48 -3.38 10.09
CA ALA A 383 22.69 -4.82 10.18
C ALA A 383 21.68 -5.42 11.16
N SER A 384 21.15 -6.59 10.86
CA SER A 384 20.19 -7.23 11.74
C SER A 384 20.20 -8.74 11.67
N ALA A 385 19.79 -9.35 12.78
CA ALA A 385 19.60 -10.79 12.93
C ALA A 385 18.22 -11.03 13.53
N TYR A 386 17.50 -12.03 13.04
CA TYR A 386 16.21 -12.42 13.58
C TYR A 386 16.08 -13.93 13.71
N VAL A 387 15.24 -14.33 14.66
CA VAL A 387 14.84 -15.72 14.88
C VAL A 387 13.34 -15.75 15.21
N GLN A 388 12.65 -16.74 14.70
CA GLN A 388 11.25 -17.01 14.98
C GLN A 388 11.03 -18.52 15.03
N ASP A 389 10.40 -19.01 16.08
CA ASP A 389 9.93 -20.38 16.18
C ASP A 389 8.40 -20.40 16.11
N GLU A 390 7.88 -21.28 15.28
CA GLU A 390 6.45 -21.59 15.19
C GLU A 390 6.24 -22.98 15.75
N TRP A 391 5.53 -23.05 16.87
CA TRP A 391 5.32 -24.26 17.62
C TRP A 391 3.84 -24.62 17.63
N ASN A 392 3.52 -25.86 17.29
CA ASN A 392 2.20 -26.46 17.44
C ASN A 392 2.20 -27.42 18.65
N PRO A 393 2.07 -26.93 19.90
CA PRO A 393 1.99 -27.81 21.07
C PRO A 393 0.89 -28.87 20.95
N THR A 394 -0.21 -28.54 20.27
CA THR A 394 -1.35 -29.43 19.98
C THR A 394 -1.93 -29.07 18.61
N ASP A 395 -2.76 -29.94 18.03
CA ASP A 395 -3.45 -29.66 16.76
C ASP A 395 -4.39 -28.43 16.81
N ARG A 396 -4.73 -27.98 18.01
CA ARG A 396 -5.63 -26.84 18.27
C ARG A 396 -4.90 -25.57 18.65
N LEU A 397 -3.62 -25.63 19.00
CA LEU A 397 -2.87 -24.48 19.50
C LEU A 397 -1.59 -24.31 18.68
N ASN A 398 -1.46 -23.15 18.06
CA ASN A 398 -0.21 -22.69 17.46
C ASN A 398 0.30 -21.47 18.25
N VAL A 399 1.59 -21.44 18.51
CA VAL A 399 2.29 -20.33 19.15
C VAL A 399 3.48 -19.95 18.28
N THR A 400 3.57 -18.68 17.89
CA THR A 400 4.73 -18.11 17.21
C THR A 400 5.46 -17.16 18.14
N VAL A 401 6.74 -17.40 18.39
CA VAL A 401 7.59 -16.52 19.19
C VAL A 401 8.78 -16.11 18.35
N GLY A 402 9.12 -14.82 18.34
CA GLY A 402 10.29 -14.36 17.61
C GLY A 402 10.85 -13.05 18.12
N GLY A 403 12.03 -12.72 17.65
CA GLY A 403 12.71 -11.49 17.98
C GLY A 403 13.69 -11.08 16.89
N ARG A 404 13.90 -9.78 16.75
CA ARG A 404 14.92 -9.21 15.87
C ARG A 404 15.83 -8.27 16.64
N PHE A 405 17.12 -8.44 16.46
CA PHE A 405 18.14 -7.52 16.92
C PHE A 405 18.66 -6.72 15.73
N VAL A 406 18.72 -5.40 15.89
CA VAL A 406 19.10 -4.46 14.84
C VAL A 406 20.19 -3.55 15.37
N VAL A 407 21.24 -3.37 14.59
CA VAL A 407 22.29 -2.36 14.79
C VAL A 407 22.22 -1.39 13.61
N HIS A 408 21.94 -0.13 13.90
CA HIS A 408 21.86 0.95 12.94
C HIS A 408 22.99 1.95 13.20
N GLN A 409 23.61 2.46 12.14
CA GLN A 409 24.76 3.35 12.24
C GLN A 409 24.53 4.56 13.15
N GLU A 410 23.39 5.27 12.98
CA GLU A 410 23.14 6.50 13.74
C GLU A 410 22.65 6.29 15.19
N PHE A 411 21.63 5.45 15.42
CA PHE A 411 21.02 5.32 16.75
C PHE A 411 21.50 4.12 17.58
N GLY A 412 22.40 3.29 17.05
CA GLY A 412 22.89 2.09 17.73
C GLY A 412 21.92 0.91 17.65
N ALA A 413 21.69 0.24 18.78
CA ALA A 413 21.01 -1.05 18.82
C ALA A 413 19.53 -0.97 19.27
N THR A 414 18.67 -1.82 18.68
CA THR A 414 17.31 -2.04 19.16
C THR A 414 16.90 -3.51 19.02
N PHE A 415 16.05 -3.96 19.94
CA PHE A 415 15.48 -5.31 19.94
C PHE A 415 13.95 -5.24 19.85
N THR A 416 13.36 -6.06 18.99
CA THR A 416 11.91 -6.12 18.77
C THR A 416 11.36 -7.54 18.94
N PRO A 417 10.76 -7.86 20.11
CA PRO A 417 10.09 -9.15 20.32
C PRO A 417 8.70 -9.20 19.68
N LYS A 418 8.25 -10.41 19.36
CA LYS A 418 6.90 -10.74 18.88
C LYS A 418 6.44 -12.06 19.48
N VAL A 419 5.18 -12.11 19.90
CA VAL A 419 4.48 -13.33 20.31
C VAL A 419 3.09 -13.33 19.69
N SER A 420 2.72 -14.41 19.00
CA SER A 420 1.38 -14.65 18.47
C SER A 420 0.91 -16.02 18.93
N ALA A 421 -0.38 -16.17 19.22
CA ALA A 421 -0.99 -17.45 19.49
C ALA A 421 -2.31 -17.56 18.72
N MET A 422 -2.59 -18.75 18.21
CA MET A 422 -3.86 -19.11 17.60
C MET A 422 -4.41 -20.36 18.29
N TYR A 423 -5.67 -20.30 18.70
CA TYR A 423 -6.42 -21.42 19.25
C TYR A 423 -7.63 -21.77 18.40
N LYS A 424 -7.75 -23.03 17.99
CA LYS A 424 -8.87 -23.58 17.21
C LYS A 424 -9.89 -24.21 18.15
N LEU A 425 -11.11 -23.71 18.13
CA LEU A 425 -12.24 -24.17 18.93
C LEU A 425 -13.45 -24.45 18.03
N GLY A 426 -13.52 -25.68 17.50
CA GLY A 426 -14.55 -26.05 16.52
C GLY A 426 -14.40 -25.20 15.24
N ASP A 427 -15.46 -24.49 14.90
CA ASP A 427 -15.52 -23.57 13.75
C ASP A 427 -14.91 -22.18 14.05
N PHE A 428 -14.41 -21.96 15.27
CA PHE A 428 -13.80 -20.69 15.68
C PHE A 428 -12.27 -20.78 15.68
N ASN A 429 -11.63 -19.73 15.17
CA ASN A 429 -10.22 -19.47 15.37
C ASN A 429 -10.08 -18.19 16.20
N ILE A 430 -9.41 -18.29 17.35
CA ILE A 430 -9.11 -17.16 18.21
C ILE A 430 -7.63 -16.86 18.09
N ARG A 431 -7.27 -15.61 17.81
CA ARG A 431 -5.86 -15.18 17.73
C ARG A 431 -5.58 -14.06 18.70
N ALA A 432 -4.40 -14.06 19.29
CA ALA A 432 -3.88 -12.96 20.09
C ALA A 432 -2.44 -12.70 19.70
N THR A 433 -2.07 -11.43 19.53
CA THR A 433 -0.73 -11.03 19.09
C THR A 433 -0.25 -9.85 19.91
N TYR A 434 1.00 -9.94 20.37
CA TYR A 434 1.79 -8.83 20.86
C TYR A 434 3.02 -8.68 19.97
N SER A 435 3.28 -7.45 19.53
CA SER A 435 4.44 -7.14 18.71
C SER A 435 5.05 -5.80 19.12
N ASN A 436 6.37 -5.77 19.30
CA ASN A 436 7.12 -4.53 19.39
C ASN A 436 7.62 -4.14 18.00
N GLY A 437 7.38 -2.90 17.58
CA GLY A 437 7.83 -2.37 16.30
C GLY A 437 8.75 -1.17 16.46
N PHE A 438 9.59 -0.91 15.46
CA PHE A 438 10.41 0.31 15.43
C PHE A 438 10.45 0.94 14.03
N LYS A 439 10.70 2.25 14.00
CA LYS A 439 11.00 3.02 12.78
C LYS A 439 12.32 3.76 13.00
N ALA A 440 13.28 3.52 12.13
CA ALA A 440 14.53 4.27 12.08
C ALA A 440 14.26 5.71 11.63
N PRO A 441 15.03 6.71 12.12
CA PRO A 441 15.04 8.02 11.50
C PRO A 441 15.48 7.92 10.04
N THR A 442 14.80 8.64 9.15
CA THR A 442 15.14 8.69 7.73
C THR A 442 16.39 9.54 7.49
N LEU A 443 17.08 9.32 6.37
CA LEU A 443 18.23 10.15 5.98
C LEU A 443 17.87 11.64 5.86
N LYS A 444 16.61 11.97 5.52
CA LYS A 444 16.12 13.36 5.51
C LYS A 444 15.99 13.92 6.93
N GLU A 445 15.35 13.18 7.84
CA GLU A 445 15.21 13.57 9.25
C GLU A 445 16.58 13.79 9.94
N LEU A 446 17.61 13.02 9.52
CA LEU A 446 18.97 13.06 10.08
C LEU A 446 19.87 14.15 9.46
N HIS A 447 19.73 14.44 8.17
CA HIS A 447 20.72 15.21 7.39
C HIS A 447 20.13 16.36 6.55
N ASP A 448 18.83 16.66 6.67
CA ASP A 448 18.27 17.84 6.00
C ASP A 448 19.03 19.10 6.42
N ASP A 449 19.34 19.96 5.47
CA ASP A 449 20.01 21.25 5.68
C ASP A 449 19.68 22.13 4.47
N TYR A 450 18.64 22.94 4.61
CA TYR A 450 18.20 23.85 3.54
C TYR A 450 17.29 24.96 4.03
N ILE A 451 17.38 26.10 3.35
CA ILE A 451 16.51 27.26 3.54
C ILE A 451 15.48 27.27 2.42
N THR A 452 14.20 27.39 2.77
CA THR A 452 13.15 27.56 1.77
C THR A 452 11.90 28.23 2.32
N GLN A 453 11.09 28.71 1.38
CA GLN A 453 9.75 29.22 1.62
C GLN A 453 8.72 28.18 1.14
N ILE A 454 7.83 27.75 2.03
CA ILE A 454 6.75 26.81 1.68
C ILE A 454 5.42 27.56 1.61
N GLY A 455 4.74 27.50 0.47
CA GLY A 455 3.38 28.05 0.29
C GLY A 455 3.29 29.57 0.48
N GLY A 456 4.36 30.32 0.22
CA GLY A 456 4.41 31.77 0.47
C GLY A 456 4.47 32.15 1.96
N GLY A 457 4.66 31.17 2.86
CA GLY A 457 4.85 31.40 4.29
C GLY A 457 6.20 32.02 4.64
N PRO A 458 6.58 32.11 5.92
CA PRO A 458 7.84 32.70 6.33
C PRO A 458 9.06 31.90 5.81
N TRP A 459 10.21 32.55 5.69
CA TRP A 459 11.47 31.87 5.39
C TRP A 459 11.90 30.98 6.55
N LYS A 460 12.12 29.70 6.26
CA LYS A 460 12.53 28.73 7.28
C LYS A 460 13.79 27.98 6.91
N HIS A 461 14.67 27.80 7.89
CA HIS A 461 15.79 26.88 7.82
C HIS A 461 15.38 25.52 8.37
N TYR A 462 15.58 24.45 7.62
CA TYR A 462 15.31 23.08 8.03
C TYR A 462 16.62 22.37 8.36
N TYR A 463 16.79 22.00 9.63
CA TYR A 463 17.92 21.25 10.13
C TYR A 463 17.58 19.78 10.38
N GLY A 464 18.53 18.92 10.03
CA GLY A 464 18.62 17.53 10.40
C GLY A 464 18.98 17.39 11.87
N ASN A 465 18.71 16.22 12.43
CA ASN A 465 19.06 15.92 13.81
C ASN A 465 19.63 14.50 13.92
N LYS A 466 20.94 14.41 14.14
CA LYS A 466 21.64 13.12 14.32
C LYS A 466 21.42 12.50 15.71
N ASP A 467 20.88 13.25 16.67
CA ASP A 467 20.54 12.75 18.01
C ASP A 467 19.18 12.04 18.07
N LEU A 468 18.52 11.88 16.92
CA LEU A 468 17.22 11.21 16.83
C LEU A 468 17.32 9.73 17.25
N LYS A 469 16.41 9.37 18.15
CA LYS A 469 16.16 7.99 18.57
C LYS A 469 15.15 7.33 17.64
N PRO A 470 15.18 5.99 17.51
CA PRO A 470 14.17 5.28 16.75
C PRO A 470 12.80 5.43 17.44
N GLN A 471 11.77 5.55 16.62
CA GLN A 471 10.40 5.50 17.10
C GLN A 471 10.07 4.07 17.50
N LYS A 472 9.35 3.87 18.60
CA LYS A 472 9.01 2.53 19.11
C LYS A 472 7.51 2.37 19.31
N SER A 473 6.98 1.20 18.99
CA SER A 473 5.57 0.85 19.12
C SER A 473 5.38 -0.43 19.91
N ASN A 474 4.29 -0.49 20.69
CA ASN A 474 3.80 -1.70 21.33
C ASN A 474 2.39 -1.94 20.83
N TYR A 475 2.24 -2.97 20.00
CA TYR A 475 1.01 -3.33 19.35
C TYR A 475 0.42 -4.58 19.99
N TYR A 476 -0.88 -4.54 20.27
CA TYR A 476 -1.66 -5.63 20.80
C TYR A 476 -2.89 -5.82 19.91
N SER A 477 -3.21 -7.06 19.57
CA SER A 477 -4.46 -7.39 18.89
C SER A 477 -5.04 -8.70 19.37
N ALA A 478 -6.36 -8.78 19.36
CA ALA A 478 -7.10 -10.02 19.54
C ALA A 478 -8.14 -10.13 18.42
N SER A 479 -8.25 -11.31 17.80
CA SER A 479 -9.26 -11.58 16.79
C SER A 479 -10.01 -12.86 17.07
N VAL A 480 -11.28 -12.86 16.67
CA VAL A 480 -12.13 -14.05 16.63
C VAL A 480 -12.61 -14.18 15.20
N GLU A 481 -12.39 -15.35 14.62
CA GLU A 481 -12.83 -15.70 13.29
C GLU A 481 -13.75 -16.91 13.37
N TYR A 482 -14.90 -16.83 12.73
CA TYR A 482 -15.89 -17.90 12.65
C TYR A 482 -16.02 -18.37 11.21
N HIS A 483 -15.89 -19.67 11.00
CA HIS A 483 -15.91 -20.33 9.70
C HIS A 483 -17.03 -21.37 9.64
N ALA A 484 -18.07 -21.09 8.88
CA ALA A 484 -19.05 -22.08 8.46
C ALA A 484 -18.95 -22.34 6.95
N SER A 485 -19.71 -23.31 6.45
CA SER A 485 -19.66 -23.68 5.02
C SER A 485 -20.04 -22.56 4.05
N ASN A 486 -20.86 -21.60 4.49
CA ASN A 486 -21.35 -20.48 3.69
C ASN A 486 -21.13 -19.11 4.34
N LEU A 487 -20.47 -19.04 5.50
CA LEU A 487 -20.28 -17.81 6.26
C LEU A 487 -18.85 -17.74 6.80
N GLN A 488 -18.20 -16.60 6.60
CA GLN A 488 -16.96 -16.24 7.27
C GLN A 488 -17.13 -14.87 7.89
N ILE A 489 -16.84 -14.78 9.19
CA ILE A 489 -16.84 -13.52 9.94
C ILE A 489 -15.53 -13.41 10.69
N THR A 490 -14.87 -12.27 10.57
CA THR A 490 -13.70 -11.95 11.38
C THR A 490 -13.96 -10.67 12.14
N VAL A 491 -13.72 -10.68 13.45
CA VAL A 491 -13.75 -9.49 14.30
C VAL A 491 -12.37 -9.35 14.94
N THR A 492 -11.75 -8.19 14.81
CA THR A 492 -10.42 -7.89 15.36
C THR A 492 -10.48 -6.61 16.17
N GLY A 493 -9.96 -6.63 17.40
CA GLY A 493 -9.69 -5.44 18.19
C GLY A 493 -8.18 -5.19 18.27
N PHE A 494 -7.75 -3.93 18.24
CA PHE A 494 -6.34 -3.58 18.33
C PHE A 494 -6.07 -2.35 19.20
N TYR A 495 -4.87 -2.30 19.75
CA TYR A 495 -4.33 -1.17 20.48
C TYR A 495 -2.83 -1.02 20.18
N ASN A 496 -2.40 0.17 19.78
CA ASN A 496 -1.02 0.51 19.49
C ASN A 496 -0.59 1.74 20.30
N ARG A 497 0.54 1.64 21.00
CA ARG A 497 1.15 2.76 21.71
C ARG A 497 2.52 3.07 21.13
N ILE A 498 2.69 4.27 20.60
CA ILE A 498 3.92 4.75 19.97
C ILE A 498 4.60 5.78 20.89
N LYS A 499 5.92 5.66 20.99
CA LYS A 499 6.81 6.57 21.73
C LYS A 499 7.93 7.06 20.82
N ASN A 500 8.51 8.20 21.19
CA ASN A 500 9.58 8.86 20.47
C ASN A 500 9.22 9.18 19.01
N MET A 501 7.94 9.47 18.76
CA MET A 501 7.51 9.84 17.41
C MET A 501 8.23 11.12 17.01
N ILE A 502 8.82 11.09 15.81
CA ILE A 502 9.64 12.18 15.27
C ILE A 502 8.68 13.19 14.68
N ALA A 503 8.79 14.43 15.13
CA ALA A 503 8.03 15.55 14.63
C ALA A 503 8.99 16.68 14.28
N LEU A 504 8.67 17.42 13.22
CA LEU A 504 9.36 18.66 12.90
C LEU A 504 8.84 19.76 13.83
N THR A 505 9.73 20.38 14.60
CA THR A 505 9.39 21.43 15.57
C THR A 505 10.23 22.66 15.34
N GLU A 506 9.67 23.82 15.66
CA GLU A 506 10.44 25.07 15.68
C GLU A 506 11.46 25.03 16.81
N ILE A 507 12.66 25.53 16.52
CA ILE A 507 13.75 25.72 17.47
C ILE A 507 14.14 27.20 17.49
N PRO A 508 14.78 27.70 18.56
CA PRO A 508 15.26 29.06 18.58
C PRO A 508 16.13 29.37 17.37
N THR A 509 15.72 30.38 16.58
CA THR A 509 16.45 30.82 15.39
C THR A 509 17.84 31.31 15.78
N SER A 510 18.88 30.73 15.15
CA SER A 510 20.29 31.04 15.43
C SER A 510 20.63 32.49 15.09
N ALA A 511 21.71 33.04 15.66
CA ALA A 511 22.13 34.40 15.34
C ALA A 511 22.52 34.55 13.87
N GLU A 512 23.11 33.50 13.29
CA GLU A 512 23.46 33.39 11.87
C GLU A 512 22.21 33.40 10.99
N ASP A 513 21.23 32.55 11.30
CA ASP A 513 19.95 32.51 10.58
C ASP A 513 19.23 33.86 10.60
N ARG A 514 19.27 34.57 11.74
CA ARG A 514 18.68 35.92 11.85
C ARG A 514 19.40 36.95 11.00
N LEU A 515 20.71 36.82 10.80
CA LEU A 515 21.48 37.69 9.90
C LEU A 515 21.09 37.48 8.43
N ASP A 516 20.68 36.26 8.08
CA ASP A 516 20.19 35.88 6.75
C ASP A 516 18.67 36.11 6.59
N GLU A 517 18.06 36.90 7.46
CA GLU A 517 16.63 37.24 7.46
C GLU A 517 15.69 36.00 7.55
N ILE A 518 16.18 34.90 8.13
CA ILE A 518 15.38 33.69 8.37
C ILE A 518 14.48 33.93 9.58
N GLU A 519 13.18 33.68 9.39
CA GLU A 519 12.16 33.99 10.38
C GLU A 519 12.01 32.87 11.42
N ALA A 520 12.22 31.61 11.02
CA ALA A 520 12.13 30.47 11.92
C ALA A 520 13.08 29.32 11.53
N SER A 521 13.64 28.66 12.53
CA SER A 521 14.44 27.45 12.33
C SER A 521 13.64 26.22 12.76
N MET A 522 13.63 25.19 11.93
CA MET A 522 12.88 23.95 12.15
C MET A 522 13.85 22.79 12.30
N GLN A 523 13.60 21.90 13.25
CA GLN A 523 14.40 20.70 13.44
C GLN A 523 13.53 19.52 13.87
N HIS A 524 13.85 18.33 13.37
CA HIS A 524 13.20 17.09 13.79
C HIS A 524 13.60 16.72 15.22
N LYS A 525 12.63 16.40 16.09
CA LYS A 525 12.89 15.98 17.48
C LYS A 525 11.97 14.83 17.89
N ASN A 526 12.46 13.98 18.80
CA ASN A 526 11.64 12.95 19.45
C ASN A 526 10.81 13.57 20.58
N LEU A 527 9.63 14.10 20.26
CA LEU A 527 8.77 14.77 21.25
C LEU A 527 7.43 14.08 21.46
N SER A 528 6.98 13.27 20.49
CA SER A 528 5.59 12.85 20.41
C SER A 528 5.33 11.44 20.98
N LYS A 529 4.25 11.30 21.75
CA LYS A 529 3.59 10.01 22.00
C LYS A 529 2.34 9.95 21.14
N ALA A 530 2.06 8.78 20.59
CA ALA A 530 0.83 8.54 19.86
C ALA A 530 0.16 7.25 20.33
N ARG A 531 -1.15 7.19 20.17
CA ARG A 531 -1.95 5.98 20.36
C ARG A 531 -2.87 5.79 19.18
N SER A 532 -3.11 4.54 18.84
CA SER A 532 -4.19 4.15 17.93
C SER A 532 -4.92 2.96 18.53
N PHE A 533 -6.24 3.01 18.58
CA PHE A 533 -7.04 1.85 18.96
C PHE A 533 -8.26 1.77 18.06
N GLY A 534 -8.77 0.56 17.87
CA GLY A 534 -9.84 0.35 16.93
C GLY A 534 -10.33 -1.07 16.87
N GLY A 535 -11.29 -1.27 15.97
CA GLY A 535 -11.87 -2.57 15.70
C GLY A 535 -12.21 -2.71 14.22
N ASP A 536 -11.91 -3.87 13.67
CA ASP A 536 -12.22 -4.26 12.30
C ASP A 536 -13.19 -5.44 12.30
N ILE A 537 -14.17 -5.39 11.41
CA ILE A 537 -15.10 -6.48 11.12
C ILE A 537 -15.01 -6.79 9.63
N SER A 538 -14.89 -8.06 9.26
CA SER A 538 -15.08 -8.53 7.89
C SER A 538 -16.14 -9.62 7.85
N LEU A 539 -16.94 -9.61 6.79
CA LEU A 539 -18.03 -10.55 6.57
C LEU A 539 -17.98 -11.02 5.11
N THR A 540 -18.11 -12.32 4.91
CA THR A 540 -18.44 -12.93 3.62
C THR A 540 -19.52 -13.97 3.85
N TYR A 541 -20.65 -13.82 3.19
CA TYR A 541 -21.79 -14.72 3.29
C TYR A 541 -22.27 -15.15 1.90
N GLN A 542 -22.18 -16.45 1.64
CA GLN A 542 -22.68 -17.10 0.43
C GLN A 542 -24.16 -17.47 0.64
N ILE A 543 -25.06 -16.57 0.26
CA ILE A 543 -26.51 -16.75 0.42
C ILE A 543 -27.00 -17.91 -0.45
N LEU A 544 -26.61 -17.91 -1.72
CA LEU A 544 -26.89 -18.94 -2.71
C LEU A 544 -25.59 -19.24 -3.46
N SER A 545 -25.50 -20.36 -4.18
CA SER A 545 -24.31 -20.63 -5.04
C SER A 545 -24.03 -19.52 -6.06
N SER A 546 -25.06 -18.78 -6.48
CA SER A 546 -24.99 -17.65 -7.40
C SER A 546 -24.92 -16.27 -6.73
N LEU A 547 -25.19 -16.15 -5.43
CA LEU A 547 -25.34 -14.86 -4.74
C LEU A 547 -24.51 -14.82 -3.46
N ALA A 548 -23.60 -13.85 -3.38
CA ALA A 548 -22.77 -13.59 -2.21
C ALA A 548 -22.88 -12.12 -1.79
N ILE A 549 -22.90 -11.90 -0.48
CA ILE A 549 -22.72 -10.59 0.13
C ILE A 549 -21.42 -10.60 0.93
N GLY A 550 -20.72 -9.49 0.95
CA GLY A 550 -19.58 -9.30 1.80
C GLY A 550 -19.32 -7.84 2.08
N GLY A 551 -18.35 -7.58 2.93
CA GLY A 551 -17.96 -6.22 3.29
C GLY A 551 -17.10 -6.20 4.52
N GLY A 552 -16.67 -5.00 4.85
CA GLY A 552 -15.86 -4.74 6.03
C GLY A 552 -16.21 -3.40 6.65
N TYR A 553 -15.95 -3.29 7.94
CA TYR A 553 -16.08 -2.07 8.70
C TYR A 553 -14.84 -1.90 9.58
N SER A 554 -14.31 -0.69 9.64
CA SER A 554 -13.18 -0.33 10.47
C SER A 554 -13.52 0.92 11.29
N TYR A 555 -13.32 0.81 12.60
CA TYR A 555 -13.30 1.94 13.52
C TYR A 555 -11.87 2.19 13.98
N THR A 556 -11.40 3.44 13.92
CA THR A 556 -10.06 3.81 14.38
C THR A 556 -10.07 5.17 15.09
N ASP A 557 -9.66 5.21 16.35
CA ASP A 557 -9.30 6.44 17.07
C ASP A 557 -7.77 6.52 17.23
N ALA A 558 -7.15 7.36 16.41
CA ALA A 558 -5.72 7.60 16.40
C ALA A 558 -5.42 9.05 16.78
N LYS A 559 -4.65 9.23 17.86
CA LYS A 559 -4.27 10.53 18.41
C LYS A 559 -2.77 10.60 18.66
N ALA A 560 -2.18 11.75 18.39
CA ALA A 560 -0.81 12.05 18.77
C ALA A 560 -0.77 13.29 19.66
N GLN A 561 0.31 13.39 20.43
CA GLN A 561 0.62 14.59 21.17
C GLN A 561 1.23 15.62 20.22
N TYR A 562 0.64 16.82 20.17
CA TYR A 562 1.18 17.97 19.43
C TYR A 562 1.42 19.13 20.40
N THR A 563 2.41 19.97 20.08
CA THR A 563 2.67 21.23 20.78
C THR A 563 1.53 22.20 20.47
N ASP A 564 0.78 22.62 21.49
CA ASP A 564 -0.38 23.51 21.32
C ASP A 564 0.03 25.00 21.35
N ASP A 565 1.14 25.32 22.02
CA ASP A 565 1.66 26.69 22.15
C ASP A 565 3.12 26.78 21.66
N PRO A 566 3.44 27.59 20.64
CA PRO A 566 4.81 27.91 20.27
C PRO A 566 5.64 28.53 21.42
N ALA A 567 4.99 29.17 22.40
CA ALA A 567 5.63 29.80 23.55
C ALA A 567 5.83 28.85 24.75
N ASP A 568 5.12 27.71 24.82
CA ASP A 568 5.37 26.65 25.80
C ASP A 568 5.51 25.28 25.10
N PRO A 569 6.72 24.93 24.64
CA PRO A 569 6.99 23.66 23.96
C PRO A 569 6.80 22.43 24.86
N ASN A 570 6.50 22.60 26.16
CA ASN A 570 6.24 21.50 27.09
C ASN A 570 4.74 21.15 27.22
N TYR A 571 3.84 22.00 26.75
CA TYR A 571 2.40 21.74 26.80
C TYR A 571 1.94 20.93 25.56
N MET A 572 1.59 19.67 25.78
CA MET A 572 1.30 18.69 24.71
C MET A 572 -0.16 18.22 24.74
N LEU A 573 -0.97 18.60 23.74
CA LEU A 573 -2.37 18.19 23.60
C LEU A 573 -2.49 16.89 22.79
N TYR A 574 -3.41 15.99 23.18
CA TYR A 574 -3.78 14.84 22.36
C TYR A 574 -4.82 15.22 21.31
N THR A 575 -4.38 15.40 20.07
CA THR A 575 -5.27 15.67 18.92
C THR A 575 -5.29 14.49 17.96
N PRO A 576 -6.36 14.36 17.13
CA PRO A 576 -6.38 13.36 16.07
C PRO A 576 -5.15 13.46 15.17
N ILE A 577 -4.59 12.32 14.77
CA ILE A 577 -3.53 12.32 13.77
C ILE A 577 -4.11 12.84 12.44
N ASN A 578 -3.41 13.74 11.78
CA ASN A 578 -3.86 14.34 10.52
C ASN A 578 -4.20 13.27 9.47
N GLY A 579 -5.34 13.45 8.80
CA GLY A 579 -5.82 12.57 7.74
C GLY A 579 -6.53 11.31 8.21
N THR A 580 -6.76 11.15 9.52
CA THR A 580 -7.47 9.99 10.08
C THR A 580 -8.98 10.17 10.03
N SER A 581 -9.72 9.06 9.96
CA SER A 581 -11.18 9.03 9.98
C SER A 581 -11.66 7.95 10.94
N PHE A 582 -12.72 8.24 11.71
CA PHE A 582 -13.20 7.29 12.71
C PHE A 582 -13.86 6.07 12.09
N HIS A 583 -14.68 6.26 11.06
CA HIS A 583 -15.51 5.19 10.52
C HIS A 583 -15.25 4.99 9.04
N ASN A 584 -14.92 3.76 8.68
CA ASN A 584 -14.75 3.33 7.31
C ASN A 584 -15.52 2.05 7.06
N ALA A 585 -16.17 1.94 5.91
CA ALA A 585 -16.84 0.71 5.51
C ALA A 585 -16.68 0.46 4.02
N ASN A 586 -16.76 -0.82 3.64
CA ASN A 586 -16.99 -1.25 2.28
C ASN A 586 -18.03 -2.36 2.23
N TRP A 587 -18.70 -2.48 1.08
CA TRP A 587 -19.73 -3.46 0.81
C TRP A 587 -19.51 -4.09 -0.56
N LYS A 588 -19.93 -5.34 -0.68
CA LYS A 588 -19.90 -6.11 -1.91
C LYS A 588 -21.19 -6.93 -2.01
N LEU A 589 -21.90 -6.79 -3.12
CA LEU A 589 -22.96 -7.71 -3.51
C LEU A 589 -22.57 -8.31 -4.86
N ALA A 590 -22.36 -9.62 -4.90
CA ALA A 590 -21.93 -10.32 -6.09
C ALA A 590 -22.97 -11.36 -6.49
N TRP A 591 -23.44 -11.26 -7.73
CA TRP A 591 -24.28 -12.25 -8.36
C TRP A 591 -23.55 -12.84 -9.57
N ASN A 592 -23.61 -14.16 -9.74
CA ASN A 592 -23.03 -14.84 -10.87
C ASN A 592 -23.99 -15.85 -11.48
N HIS A 593 -23.92 -16.00 -12.80
CA HIS A 593 -24.69 -17.00 -13.52
C HIS A 593 -23.91 -17.52 -14.72
N ALA A 594 -23.91 -18.84 -14.90
CA ALA A 594 -23.19 -19.51 -15.97
C ALA A 594 -24.17 -20.29 -16.86
N TRP A 595 -24.29 -19.84 -18.11
CA TRP A 595 -24.87 -20.60 -19.21
C TRP A 595 -23.80 -21.48 -19.88
N LYS A 596 -24.21 -22.40 -20.75
CA LYS A 596 -23.30 -23.41 -21.38
C LYS A 596 -22.04 -22.82 -22.03
N LYS A 597 -22.13 -21.63 -22.63
CA LYS A 597 -21.03 -20.98 -23.38
C LYS A 597 -20.67 -19.58 -22.87
N TYR A 598 -21.38 -19.10 -21.86
CA TYR A 598 -21.31 -17.71 -21.44
C TYR A 598 -21.50 -17.63 -19.92
N LYS A 599 -20.68 -16.84 -19.23
CA LYS A 599 -20.84 -16.55 -17.80
C LYS A 599 -20.93 -15.05 -17.59
N LEU A 600 -21.91 -14.62 -16.78
CA LEU A 600 -22.07 -13.25 -16.33
C LEU A 600 -21.81 -13.18 -14.84
N ASP A 601 -20.95 -12.26 -14.43
CA ASP A 601 -20.81 -11.84 -13.05
C ASP A 601 -21.25 -10.37 -12.94
N VAL A 602 -22.11 -10.04 -12.01
CA VAL A 602 -22.56 -8.67 -11.69
C VAL A 602 -22.16 -8.38 -10.26
N THR A 603 -21.36 -7.34 -10.03
CA THR A 603 -20.88 -6.98 -8.70
C THR A 603 -21.13 -5.51 -8.43
N LEU A 604 -21.82 -5.22 -7.33
CA LEU A 604 -21.99 -3.89 -6.76
C LEU A 604 -21.03 -3.74 -5.59
N PHE A 605 -20.24 -2.67 -5.59
CA PHE A 605 -19.37 -2.26 -4.49
C PHE A 605 -19.86 -0.94 -3.91
N GLY A 606 -19.75 -0.80 -2.60
CA GLY A 606 -19.96 0.46 -1.90
C GLY A 606 -18.78 0.77 -0.99
N ARG A 607 -18.48 2.05 -0.81
CA ARG A 607 -17.44 2.58 0.08
C ARG A 607 -18.05 3.72 0.88
N TYR A 608 -17.77 3.76 2.17
CA TYR A 608 -18.07 4.89 3.04
C TYR A 608 -16.85 5.27 3.87
N GLN A 609 -16.63 6.57 4.00
CA GLN A 609 -15.66 7.14 4.93
C GLN A 609 -16.32 8.31 5.66
N SER A 610 -16.15 8.37 6.98
CA SER A 610 -16.56 9.52 7.79
C SER A 610 -15.70 10.75 7.49
N THR A 611 -16.00 11.87 8.16
CA THR A 611 -15.13 13.04 8.18
C THR A 611 -13.69 12.63 8.52
N ARG A 612 -12.75 13.26 7.81
CA ARG A 612 -11.32 13.07 7.97
C ARG A 612 -10.73 14.28 8.67
N PHE A 613 -10.09 14.06 9.81
CA PHE A 613 -9.69 15.11 10.72
C PHE A 613 -8.31 15.67 10.41
N TYR A 614 -8.18 16.99 10.48
CA TYR A 614 -6.92 17.70 10.35
C TYR A 614 -6.83 18.83 11.38
N ILE A 615 -5.61 19.11 11.85
CA ILE A 615 -5.33 20.19 12.81
C ILE A 615 -5.43 21.56 12.12
N THR A 616 -4.98 21.66 10.87
CA THR A 616 -5.00 22.89 10.05
C THR A 616 -5.85 22.69 8.79
N ASP A 617 -6.21 23.79 8.13
CA ASP A 617 -6.79 23.80 6.77
C ASP A 617 -8.15 23.08 6.59
N GLY A 618 -8.80 22.78 7.72
CA GLY A 618 -10.16 22.23 7.81
C GLY A 618 -10.27 20.74 7.51
N ASP A 619 -11.36 20.12 7.96
CA ASP A 619 -11.56 18.68 7.80
C ASP A 619 -11.97 18.27 6.37
N GLY A 620 -11.55 17.06 5.98
CA GLY A 620 -12.04 16.41 4.77
C GLY A 620 -13.46 15.87 4.96
N LYS A 621 -14.36 16.14 4.01
CA LYS A 621 -15.77 15.74 4.09
C LYS A 621 -15.95 14.23 4.13
N SER A 622 -16.98 13.76 4.85
CA SER A 622 -17.47 12.39 4.72
C SER A 622 -18.01 12.15 3.31
N TYR A 623 -17.90 10.92 2.81
CA TYR A 623 -18.39 10.58 1.48
C TYR A 623 -18.80 9.12 1.35
N GLN A 624 -19.59 8.84 0.31
CA GLN A 624 -19.88 7.49 -0.16
C GLN A 624 -19.65 7.38 -1.66
N LEU A 625 -19.09 6.26 -2.11
CA LEU A 625 -18.93 5.94 -3.52
C LEU A 625 -19.48 4.54 -3.79
N TRP A 626 -20.19 4.42 -4.91
CA TRP A 626 -20.81 3.16 -5.33
C TRP A 626 -20.37 2.82 -6.74
N ARG A 627 -20.01 1.57 -6.97
CA ARG A 627 -19.47 1.06 -8.23
C ARG A 627 -20.22 -0.18 -8.67
N LEU A 628 -20.56 -0.27 -9.95
CA LEU A 628 -21.15 -1.45 -10.56
C LEU A 628 -20.20 -1.98 -11.63
N ASN A 629 -19.90 -3.28 -11.59
CA ASN A 629 -19.12 -3.96 -12.62
C ASN A 629 -19.88 -5.18 -13.14
N THR A 630 -19.88 -5.38 -14.45
CA THR A 630 -20.32 -6.62 -15.09
C THR A 630 -19.15 -7.28 -15.80
N ARG A 631 -18.93 -8.57 -15.56
CA ARG A 631 -17.92 -9.39 -16.24
C ARG A 631 -18.61 -10.41 -17.13
N HIS A 632 -18.19 -10.44 -18.38
CA HIS A 632 -18.73 -11.26 -19.45
C HIS A 632 -17.63 -12.23 -19.88
N ASN A 633 -17.70 -13.48 -19.44
CA ASN A 633 -16.83 -14.54 -19.96
C ASN A 633 -17.47 -15.11 -21.22
N VAL A 634 -17.00 -14.68 -22.38
CA VAL A 634 -17.60 -14.97 -23.69
C VAL A 634 -16.92 -16.11 -24.44
N LEU A 635 -15.69 -16.45 -24.04
CA LEU A 635 -14.94 -17.57 -24.61
C LEU A 635 -14.16 -18.27 -23.51
N LYS A 636 -14.43 -19.56 -23.31
CA LYS A 636 -13.63 -20.44 -22.46
C LYS A 636 -13.33 -21.74 -23.21
N LYS A 637 -12.28 -21.71 -24.03
CA LYS A 637 -11.74 -22.90 -24.71
C LYS A 637 -10.52 -23.42 -23.94
N LYS A 638 -10.09 -24.64 -24.26
CA LYS A 638 -8.96 -25.33 -23.59
C LYS A 638 -7.69 -24.47 -23.44
N LYS A 639 -7.40 -23.61 -24.41
CA LYS A 639 -6.22 -22.73 -24.44
C LYS A 639 -6.52 -21.24 -24.37
N TRP A 640 -7.77 -20.82 -24.58
CA TRP A 640 -8.15 -19.41 -24.73
C TRP A 640 -9.25 -19.05 -23.77
N ASN A 641 -9.08 -17.94 -23.07
CA ASN A 641 -10.10 -17.32 -22.23
C ASN A 641 -10.23 -15.84 -22.57
N LEU A 642 -11.46 -15.37 -22.78
CA LEU A 642 -11.78 -13.97 -23.03
C LEU A 642 -12.79 -13.50 -22.00
N ASP A 643 -12.39 -12.50 -21.22
CA ASP A 643 -13.26 -11.76 -20.32
C ASP A 643 -13.40 -10.32 -20.82
N ILE A 644 -14.64 -9.83 -20.86
CA ILE A 644 -14.96 -8.42 -21.11
C ILE A 644 -15.60 -7.87 -19.84
N ASN A 645 -15.11 -6.75 -19.33
CA ASN A 645 -15.74 -6.06 -18.21
C ASN A 645 -16.29 -4.71 -18.67
N VAL A 646 -17.43 -4.32 -18.12
CA VAL A 646 -17.99 -2.99 -18.27
C VAL A 646 -18.39 -2.53 -16.88
N GLY A 647 -18.08 -1.29 -16.53
CA GLY A 647 -18.49 -0.77 -15.24
C GLY A 647 -18.64 0.73 -15.17
N ILE A 648 -19.27 1.12 -14.07
CA ILE A 648 -19.62 2.49 -13.70
C ILE A 648 -19.05 2.71 -12.32
N ASP A 649 -18.14 3.66 -12.20
CA ASP A 649 -17.68 4.15 -10.91
C ASP A 649 -18.54 5.34 -10.49
N ASN A 650 -18.75 5.48 -9.18
CA ASN A 650 -19.49 6.58 -8.57
C ASN A 650 -20.88 6.78 -9.21
N ILE A 651 -21.73 5.76 -9.10
CA ILE A 651 -23.08 5.72 -9.69
C ILE A 651 -23.90 6.97 -9.32
N PHE A 652 -23.74 7.50 -8.11
CA PHE A 652 -24.46 8.68 -7.63
C PHE A 652 -23.82 10.02 -7.97
N ASP A 653 -22.73 10.02 -8.74
CA ASP A 653 -22.07 11.23 -9.26
C ASP A 653 -21.64 12.23 -8.15
N TYR A 654 -21.22 11.71 -7.00
CA TYR A 654 -20.74 12.55 -5.89
C TYR A 654 -19.38 13.16 -6.22
N VAL A 655 -19.26 14.49 -6.14
CA VAL A 655 -18.00 15.21 -6.35
C VAL A 655 -17.70 16.09 -5.15
N ASP A 656 -16.54 15.89 -4.52
CA ASP A 656 -16.05 16.83 -3.52
C ASP A 656 -15.37 18.03 -4.21
N ARG A 657 -16.03 19.18 -4.14
CA ARG A 657 -15.58 20.46 -4.74
C ARG A 657 -14.83 21.37 -3.76
N THR A 658 -14.38 20.84 -2.64
CA THR A 658 -13.58 21.61 -1.66
C THR A 658 -12.40 22.30 -2.37
N PRO A 659 -12.21 23.63 -2.19
CA PRO A 659 -11.15 24.39 -2.85
C PRO A 659 -9.76 23.74 -2.73
N PHE A 660 -8.88 23.98 -3.71
CA PHE A 660 -7.46 23.66 -3.56
C PHE A 660 -6.87 24.39 -2.34
N GLY A 661 -5.86 23.81 -1.69
CA GLY A 661 -5.33 24.31 -0.42
C GLY A 661 -6.08 23.81 0.83
N ARG A 662 -7.33 23.33 0.69
CA ARG A 662 -8.07 22.66 1.79
C ARG A 662 -8.13 21.15 1.64
N HIS A 663 -8.36 20.46 2.74
CA HIS A 663 -8.46 19.00 2.76
C HIS A 663 -9.78 18.49 2.20
N ARG A 664 -9.71 17.56 1.25
CA ARG A 664 -10.87 16.95 0.59
C ARG A 664 -11.12 15.53 1.09
N GLY A 665 -12.37 15.11 1.09
CA GLY A 665 -12.79 13.75 1.43
C GLY A 665 -12.39 12.74 0.36
N THR A 666 -12.62 13.05 -0.91
CA THR A 666 -12.36 12.16 -2.05
C THR A 666 -11.80 12.92 -3.25
N THR A 667 -11.08 12.21 -4.12
CA THR A 667 -10.62 12.71 -5.43
C THR A 667 -11.47 12.20 -6.58
N SER A 668 -12.60 11.52 -6.33
CA SER A 668 -13.48 11.04 -7.40
C SER A 668 -13.94 12.22 -8.29
N PRO A 669 -13.85 12.10 -9.63
CA PRO A 669 -14.32 13.13 -10.58
C PRO A 669 -15.84 13.22 -10.70
N GLY A 670 -16.59 12.34 -10.04
CA GLY A 670 -17.99 12.08 -10.35
C GLY A 670 -18.12 10.72 -11.02
N ARG A 671 -19.22 10.52 -11.74
CA ARG A 671 -19.56 9.28 -12.43
C ARG A 671 -18.60 9.05 -13.60
N THR A 672 -17.94 7.90 -13.61
CA THR A 672 -17.07 7.50 -14.73
C THR A 672 -17.43 6.13 -15.24
N TRP A 673 -17.12 5.89 -16.51
CA TRP A 673 -17.39 4.64 -17.20
C TRP A 673 -16.08 4.02 -17.64
N TYR A 674 -16.03 2.70 -17.67
CA TYR A 674 -14.89 1.97 -18.20
C TYR A 674 -15.33 0.68 -18.87
N ALA A 675 -14.48 0.20 -19.77
CA ALA A 675 -14.51 -1.14 -20.30
C ALA A 675 -13.10 -1.75 -20.19
N SER A 676 -13.03 -3.06 -19.95
CA SER A 676 -11.77 -3.80 -20.03
C SER A 676 -11.91 -5.11 -20.79
N PHE A 677 -10.83 -5.49 -21.46
CA PHE A 677 -10.71 -6.69 -22.26
C PHE A 677 -9.52 -7.47 -21.74
N ILE A 678 -9.75 -8.72 -21.36
CA ILE A 678 -8.72 -9.61 -20.83
C ILE A 678 -8.68 -10.85 -21.70
N VAL A 679 -7.62 -10.97 -22.49
CA VAL A 679 -7.34 -12.13 -23.34
C VAL A 679 -6.26 -12.95 -22.66
N LYS A 680 -6.53 -14.24 -22.41
CA LYS A 680 -5.55 -15.18 -21.86
C LYS A 680 -5.39 -16.37 -22.79
N PHE A 681 -4.15 -16.63 -23.17
CA PHE A 681 -3.72 -17.86 -23.83
C PHE A 681 -2.85 -18.66 -22.87
N GLN A 682 -3.14 -19.96 -22.75
CA GLN A 682 -2.37 -20.87 -21.90
C GLN A 682 -2.14 -22.21 -22.61
N ASN A 683 -0.87 -22.58 -22.76
CA ASN A 683 -0.47 -23.89 -23.20
C ASN A 683 0.10 -24.69 -22.02
N LYS A 684 -0.79 -25.44 -21.37
CA LYS A 684 -0.46 -26.20 -20.16
C LYS A 684 0.63 -27.25 -20.42
N HIS A 685 1.39 -27.59 -19.38
CA HIS A 685 2.17 -28.82 -19.39
C HIS A 685 1.22 -30.00 -19.71
N LYS A 686 1.59 -30.85 -20.67
CA LYS A 686 1.16 -32.26 -20.60
C LYS A 686 1.92 -32.79 -19.39
N LEU A 687 1.18 -33.14 -18.33
CA LEU A 687 1.69 -33.85 -17.18
C LEU A 687 2.48 -35.07 -17.63
#